data_AF-A0A1H6F488-F1
#
_entry.id   AF-A0A1H6F488-F1
#
_cell.length_a   1.000
_cell.length_b   1.000
_cell.length_c   1.000
_cell.angle_alpha   90.00
_cell.angle_beta   90.00
_cell.angle_gamma   90.00
#
_symmetry.space_group_name_H-M   'P 1'
#
loop_
_entity.id
_entity.type
_entity.pdbx_description
1 polymer ?
#
loop_
_entity_poly.entity_id
_entity_poly.type
_entity_poly.pdbx_seq_one_letter_code
_entity_poly.pdbx_strand_id
1 'polypeptide(L)'
;MIYTFYSFKGGVGRSMALANTGELMARRGLRVLMIDFDLEAPGLERFFEPDGGSGVEDRRGVIDLLTSYLQLRSLPLQEPRAAQKGFPYPVEPLHEFVVDLLDLPNGGSLRLMPAGRRSAAFYERYAELVRAFDWDGFYRSYDGEAFFDWFRQQAELLADVVLIDARTGISEMSGVCTFQLADVVVMLVAPNRQNIEGCELIANALRRPELVAEGRGGRELHVLPVPSRVELAESDMLDSFMQQFERQLGLHAPDQLTFENSLFNDLKVPYVPRFSYVERLAVRDGENPATVELLSAYTRLATALVELGRSRGRIYQKFHAKARKIEPSQRTGGLFIGRARVLAEINDWLNADEQPLALVQGSPGSGKSALIRHLSTADTALHATVIHTQSCRVHDTRTSGTRDFIQSIARAIADLLPEYGRGLMGLRQDPELFIEVRQNIAAGAPPGGSTFVGDVYIGDVHLETAFDELIRRPGGDMRNITPPMLVLIDGLDEDLVGTGQDSITGILAYALSGPLPPWLRFLATTRPHRRVRDTLPQARLFDLDAHPAENRADVEQYVLMRLDDAGEAERIAKFSGGNFLLAALITSQLTEGKLDPRSIVMSPLDRFFDGDIKRRMGTRIPDTPARRRFLSVLATAYAPLTRQQIMGIVAQSGADMSVLLDEWDSYLVSMSGDRIALFHQAFRDFLRTGSKLLLPEADTHTLIGGYLCDHWMGRWDEGADDYAVRYAAMHLIEALRGSHGQPQGAAALTRLGLLVGDETYLQVRLDRHGPEPLITDVCTGIDAVASYSSIKGMRDRQRELLAPPKSEVKTPEALVNWIGDQLVVIYADAYERLRAGMPPGNARTRQLNSLVGEIQMLAANARSLAIAGLRGGSGDDGARIVMLSILQVHPDPRHFTTVTDAIAQSHSAFEQFHALRAAGTMLPLLGERERAVIAEIVSAEARDVRGMGVPHDTSRMRLIVQLMRELNPSAVWYEPNDPK
;
A
#
# COMPACT_ATOMS: atom_id res chain seq x y z
N MET A 1 9.01 -40.95 3.40
CA MET A 1 9.44 -39.94 2.41
C MET A 1 10.69 -39.27 2.89
N ILE A 2 11.66 -39.05 2.01
CA ILE A 2 12.98 -38.53 2.35
C ILE A 2 13.20 -37.14 1.75
N TYR A 3 13.41 -36.15 2.60
CA TYR A 3 13.75 -34.78 2.21
C TYR A 3 15.22 -34.53 2.55
N THR A 4 16.02 -34.24 1.53
CA THR A 4 17.44 -33.94 1.72
C THR A 4 17.64 -32.44 1.69
N PHE A 5 18.08 -31.87 2.80
CA PHE A 5 18.48 -30.47 2.88
C PHE A 5 19.90 -30.36 2.32
N TYR A 6 20.06 -29.49 1.33
CA TYR A 6 21.29 -29.33 0.56
C TYR A 6 21.63 -27.85 0.40
N SER A 7 22.93 -27.54 0.29
CA SER A 7 23.39 -26.22 -0.12
C SER A 7 24.72 -26.29 -0.86
N PHE A 8 24.90 -25.41 -1.84
CA PHE A 8 26.15 -25.34 -2.59
C PHE A 8 27.33 -24.85 -1.73
N LYS A 9 27.07 -23.94 -0.78
CA LYS A 9 28.04 -23.44 0.20
C LYS A 9 27.63 -23.69 1.63
N GLY A 10 28.60 -23.65 2.53
CA GLY A 10 28.39 -23.61 3.98
C GLY A 10 27.89 -22.27 4.49
N GLY A 11 27.34 -22.28 5.70
CA GLY A 11 26.87 -21.08 6.39
C GLY A 11 25.50 -20.55 5.94
N VAL A 12 24.75 -21.27 5.11
CA VAL A 12 23.45 -20.82 4.58
C VAL A 12 22.25 -21.16 5.48
N GLY A 13 22.47 -21.73 6.67
CA GLY A 13 21.40 -22.08 7.62
C GLY A 13 20.70 -23.42 7.37
N ARG A 14 21.33 -24.33 6.63
CA ARG A 14 20.77 -25.65 6.24
C ARG A 14 20.35 -26.52 7.44
N SER A 15 21.27 -26.82 8.36
CA SER A 15 21.01 -27.64 9.55
C SER A 15 19.93 -27.03 10.45
N MET A 16 19.95 -25.70 10.58
CA MET A 16 18.93 -24.96 11.33
C MET A 16 17.54 -25.08 10.69
N ALA A 17 17.45 -24.95 9.36
CA ALA A 17 16.20 -25.11 8.64
C ALA A 17 15.64 -26.53 8.78
N LEU A 18 16.51 -27.55 8.69
CA LEU A 18 16.16 -28.94 8.87
C LEU A 18 15.63 -29.19 10.30
N ALA A 19 16.36 -28.76 11.31
CA ALA A 19 16.01 -29.00 12.71
C ALA A 19 14.68 -28.35 13.11
N ASN A 20 14.45 -27.09 12.70
CA ASN A 20 13.18 -26.41 12.94
C ASN A 20 12.01 -27.07 12.18
N THR A 21 12.22 -27.43 10.93
CA THR A 21 11.20 -28.10 10.11
C THR A 21 10.82 -29.47 10.70
N GLY A 22 11.81 -30.24 11.15
CA GLY A 22 11.61 -31.55 11.77
C GLY A 22 10.82 -31.47 13.07
N GLU A 23 11.16 -30.54 13.95
CA GLU A 23 10.40 -30.36 15.18
C GLU A 23 8.97 -29.84 14.92
N LEU A 24 8.77 -28.94 13.95
CA LEU A 24 7.45 -28.48 13.55
C LEU A 24 6.58 -29.66 13.06
N MET A 25 7.13 -30.54 12.21
CA MET A 25 6.45 -31.74 11.74
C MET A 25 6.13 -32.72 12.89
N ALA A 26 7.05 -32.94 13.82
CA ALA A 26 6.82 -33.77 15.00
C ALA A 26 5.71 -33.20 15.89
N ARG A 27 5.72 -31.88 16.13
CA ARG A 27 4.66 -31.15 16.85
C ARG A 27 3.29 -31.24 16.18
N ARG A 28 3.22 -31.56 14.89
CA ARG A 28 1.98 -31.86 14.16
C ARG A 28 1.59 -33.34 14.15
N GLY A 29 2.29 -34.19 14.89
CA GLY A 29 1.94 -35.60 15.10
C GLY A 29 2.58 -36.56 14.10
N LEU A 30 3.58 -36.10 13.34
CA LEU A 30 4.37 -36.97 12.46
C LEU A 30 5.52 -37.61 13.25
N ARG A 31 5.88 -38.85 12.88
CA ARG A 31 7.13 -39.47 13.32
C ARG A 31 8.24 -39.01 12.38
N VAL A 32 9.21 -38.27 12.89
CA VAL A 32 10.27 -37.62 12.10
C VAL A 32 11.62 -38.22 12.49
N LEU A 33 12.37 -38.71 11.50
CA LEU A 33 13.77 -39.12 11.65
C LEU A 33 14.67 -38.10 10.96
N MET A 34 15.51 -37.43 11.74
CA MET A 34 16.59 -36.59 11.21
C MET A 34 17.88 -37.38 11.12
N ILE A 35 18.69 -37.13 10.10
CA ILE A 35 19.95 -37.84 9.86
C ILE A 35 21.02 -36.78 9.57
N ASP A 36 22.03 -36.69 10.42
CA ASP A 36 23.20 -35.84 10.17
C ASP A 36 24.18 -36.62 9.27
N PHE A 37 24.18 -36.30 7.98
CA PHE A 37 25.03 -36.92 6.96
C PHE A 37 26.23 -36.03 6.61
N ASP A 38 26.41 -34.89 7.31
CA ASP A 38 27.58 -34.03 7.17
C ASP A 38 28.72 -34.57 8.04
N LEU A 39 29.38 -35.63 7.56
CA LEU A 39 30.42 -36.32 8.33
C LEU A 39 31.66 -35.45 8.62
N GLU A 40 31.91 -34.43 7.79
CA GLU A 40 33.08 -33.55 7.93
C GLU A 40 32.85 -32.40 8.92
N ALA A 41 31.61 -31.92 9.05
CA ALA A 41 31.26 -30.86 9.99
C ALA A 41 29.87 -31.10 10.62
N PRO A 42 29.70 -32.19 11.40
CA PRO A 42 28.41 -32.52 12.00
C PRO A 42 28.07 -31.56 13.13
N GLY A 43 26.77 -31.42 13.42
CA GLY A 43 26.33 -30.51 14.49
C GLY A 43 24.83 -30.42 14.70
N LEU A 44 24.03 -31.29 14.08
CA LEU A 44 22.58 -31.23 14.15
C LEU A 44 22.03 -31.43 15.58
N GLU A 45 22.68 -32.25 16.39
CA GLU A 45 22.34 -32.51 17.80
C GLU A 45 22.44 -31.27 18.69
N ARG A 46 23.31 -30.30 18.35
CA ARG A 46 23.53 -29.09 19.17
C ARG A 46 22.28 -28.23 19.28
N PHE A 47 21.40 -28.25 18.28
CA PHE A 47 20.13 -27.52 18.31
C PHE A 47 19.14 -28.06 19.36
N PHE A 48 19.30 -29.31 19.77
CA PHE A 48 18.42 -29.98 20.73
C PHE A 48 19.01 -29.98 22.15
N GLU A 49 20.33 -29.79 22.27
CA GLU A 49 21.10 -29.78 23.51
C GLU A 49 22.12 -28.63 23.55
N PRO A 50 21.66 -27.37 23.59
CA PRO A 50 22.55 -26.21 23.55
C PRO A 50 23.52 -26.13 24.74
N ASP A 51 23.12 -26.68 25.90
CA ASP A 51 23.93 -26.66 27.13
C ASP A 51 24.84 -27.90 27.28
N GLY A 52 24.73 -28.88 26.36
CA GLY A 52 25.39 -30.19 26.41
C GLY A 52 24.86 -31.10 27.52
N GLY A 53 24.53 -32.37 27.22
CA GLY A 53 24.23 -33.30 28.32
C GLY A 53 23.48 -34.61 28.07
N SER A 54 22.97 -34.95 26.87
CA SER A 54 22.22 -36.21 26.71
C SER A 54 23.06 -37.43 26.33
N GLY A 55 24.32 -37.21 25.94
CA GLY A 55 25.19 -38.25 25.41
C GLY A 55 24.88 -38.67 23.97
N VAL A 56 24.14 -37.87 23.17
CA VAL A 56 24.00 -38.13 21.71
C VAL A 56 25.35 -38.23 21.01
N GLU A 57 26.34 -37.42 21.41
CA GLU A 57 27.70 -37.50 20.86
C GLU A 57 28.41 -38.82 21.21
N ASP A 58 27.96 -39.56 22.23
CA ASP A 58 28.46 -40.90 22.59
C ASP A 58 27.77 -42.02 21.80
N ARG A 59 26.78 -41.71 20.96
CA ARG A 59 26.01 -42.70 20.20
C ARG A 59 26.64 -42.96 18.84
N ARG A 60 26.53 -44.20 18.38
CA ARG A 60 26.93 -44.60 17.02
C ARG A 60 25.97 -43.97 16.01
N GLY A 61 26.50 -43.64 14.83
CA GLY A 61 25.77 -42.91 13.80
C GLY A 61 26.03 -43.41 12.38
N VAL A 62 25.91 -42.51 11.40
CA VAL A 62 26.04 -42.82 9.95
C VAL A 62 27.36 -43.51 9.63
N ILE A 63 28.51 -42.92 10.01
CA ILE A 63 29.83 -43.49 9.69
C ILE A 63 30.08 -44.82 10.40
N ASP A 64 29.54 -44.99 11.62
CA ASP A 64 29.66 -46.23 12.39
C ASP A 64 28.86 -47.38 11.74
N LEU A 65 27.69 -47.08 11.17
CA LEU A 65 26.90 -48.06 10.43
C LEU A 65 27.60 -48.48 9.13
N LEU A 66 28.11 -47.50 8.36
CA LEU A 66 28.83 -47.76 7.12
C LEU A 66 30.08 -48.62 7.37
N THR A 67 30.86 -48.26 8.40
CA THR A 67 32.07 -49.02 8.78
C THR A 67 31.72 -50.41 9.29
N SER A 68 30.64 -50.56 10.06
CA SER A 68 30.20 -51.87 10.52
C SER A 68 29.78 -52.78 9.37
N TYR A 69 29.05 -52.25 8.39
CA TYR A 69 28.69 -53.02 7.20
C TYR A 69 29.93 -53.50 6.43
N LEU A 70 30.94 -52.65 6.26
CA LEU A 70 32.23 -53.05 5.67
C LEU A 70 32.88 -54.20 6.46
N GLN A 71 32.94 -54.08 7.79
CA GLN A 71 33.51 -55.12 8.65
C GLN A 71 32.75 -56.45 8.54
N LEU A 72 31.42 -56.41 8.57
CA LEU A 72 30.58 -57.60 8.45
C LEU A 72 30.69 -58.25 7.07
N ARG A 73 30.85 -57.46 6.01
CA ARG A 73 31.09 -57.92 4.64
C ARG A 73 32.46 -58.56 4.43
N SER A 74 33.47 -58.11 5.18
CA SER A 74 34.83 -58.64 5.10
C SER A 74 35.04 -59.94 5.89
N LEU A 75 34.05 -60.39 6.68
CA LEU A 75 34.13 -61.66 7.41
C LEU A 75 33.90 -62.86 6.47
N PRO A 76 34.62 -63.99 6.66
CA PRO A 76 34.31 -65.22 5.94
C PRO A 76 32.85 -65.64 6.20
N LEU A 77 32.12 -66.06 5.17
CA LEU A 77 30.76 -66.60 5.28
C LEU A 77 30.75 -67.87 6.16
N GLN A 78 30.69 -67.72 7.48
CA GLN A 78 30.46 -68.81 8.43
C GLN A 78 29.09 -68.60 9.09
N GLU A 79 28.15 -69.44 8.66
CA GLU A 79 26.73 -69.54 9.05
C GLU A 79 25.91 -68.23 9.04
N PRO A 80 24.64 -68.27 8.57
CA PRO A 80 23.84 -67.07 8.42
C PRO A 80 23.49 -66.48 9.80
N ARG A 81 24.27 -65.50 10.27
CA ARG A 81 23.74 -64.49 11.19
C ARG A 81 22.53 -63.90 10.48
N ALA A 82 21.35 -64.12 11.05
CA ALA A 82 20.05 -63.92 10.42
C ALA A 82 20.06 -62.72 9.45
N ALA A 83 20.16 -63.01 8.15
CA ALA A 83 19.94 -62.00 7.13
C ALA A 83 18.59 -61.34 7.44
N GLN A 84 18.56 -60.01 7.56
CA GLN A 84 17.28 -59.33 7.72
C GLN A 84 16.40 -59.69 6.52
N LYS A 85 15.13 -60.03 6.79
CA LYS A 85 14.14 -60.32 5.74
C LYS A 85 14.18 -59.20 4.68
N GLY A 86 14.63 -59.52 3.47
CA GLY A 86 14.65 -58.60 2.33
C GLY A 86 16.02 -58.01 1.96
N PHE A 87 17.11 -58.28 2.69
CA PHE A 87 18.45 -57.83 2.31
C PHE A 87 19.47 -58.99 2.35
N PRO A 88 20.26 -59.22 1.29
CA PRO A 88 21.08 -60.43 1.15
C PRO A 88 22.38 -60.42 1.99
N TYR A 89 22.74 -59.30 2.62
CA TYR A 89 24.01 -59.14 3.33
C TYR A 89 23.81 -58.89 4.84
N PRO A 90 24.80 -59.27 5.69
CA PRO A 90 24.73 -58.99 7.12
C PRO A 90 24.89 -57.48 7.39
N VAL A 91 23.90 -56.91 8.07
CA VAL A 91 23.86 -55.50 8.50
C VAL A 91 23.30 -55.42 9.91
N GLU A 92 23.82 -54.51 10.71
CA GLU A 92 23.20 -54.18 11.99
C GLU A 92 21.87 -53.44 11.77
N PRO A 93 20.86 -53.60 12.66
CA PRO A 93 19.60 -52.91 12.52
C PRO A 93 19.75 -51.38 12.59
N LEU A 94 19.15 -50.66 11.64
CA LEU A 94 19.27 -49.20 11.56
C LEU A 94 18.85 -48.48 12.86
N HIS A 95 17.83 -49.00 13.56
CA HIS A 95 17.33 -48.39 14.80
C HIS A 95 18.35 -48.36 15.95
N GLU A 96 19.40 -49.18 15.92
CA GLU A 96 20.48 -49.16 16.93
C GLU A 96 21.40 -47.94 16.80
N PHE A 97 21.32 -47.23 15.67
CA PHE A 97 22.09 -46.02 15.37
C PHE A 97 21.23 -44.75 15.48
N VAL A 98 19.99 -44.88 15.94
CA VAL A 98 19.03 -43.80 16.07
C VAL A 98 18.79 -43.50 17.55
N VAL A 99 18.72 -42.21 17.89
CA VAL A 99 18.48 -41.70 19.23
C VAL A 99 17.12 -41.00 19.25
N ASP A 100 16.30 -41.30 20.25
CA ASP A 100 15.06 -40.57 20.50
C ASP A 100 15.38 -39.21 21.15
N LEU A 101 14.95 -38.11 20.53
CA LEU A 101 15.15 -36.75 21.06
C LEU A 101 13.90 -36.23 21.77
N LEU A 102 12.72 -36.54 21.23
CA LEU A 102 11.45 -36.03 21.73
C LEU A 102 10.32 -36.98 21.39
N ASP A 103 9.53 -37.35 22.40
CA ASP A 103 8.22 -38.00 22.21
C ASP A 103 7.11 -37.04 22.65
N LEU A 104 6.11 -36.86 21.80
CA LEU A 104 5.03 -35.91 22.03
C LEU A 104 3.70 -36.63 22.34
N PRO A 105 2.86 -36.07 23.22
CA PRO A 105 1.57 -36.68 23.59
C PRO A 105 0.60 -36.89 22.41
N ASN A 106 0.84 -36.23 21.28
CA ASN A 106 0.03 -36.32 20.07
C ASN A 106 0.40 -37.50 19.16
N GLY A 107 1.34 -38.36 19.57
CA GLY A 107 1.87 -39.47 18.77
C GLY A 107 2.95 -39.07 17.77
N GLY A 108 3.34 -37.80 17.75
CA GLY A 108 4.52 -37.33 17.02
C GLY A 108 5.79 -37.64 17.80
N SER A 109 6.86 -37.91 17.08
CA SER A 109 8.18 -38.16 17.68
C SER A 109 9.27 -37.56 16.80
N LEU A 110 10.37 -37.17 17.43
CA LEU A 110 11.56 -36.66 16.79
C LEU A 110 12.75 -37.53 17.18
N ARG A 111 13.37 -38.13 16.18
CA ARG A 111 14.54 -39.00 16.31
C ARG A 111 15.70 -38.45 15.52
N LEU A 112 16.92 -38.76 15.95
CA LEU A 112 18.15 -38.34 15.30
C LEU A 112 19.10 -39.52 15.13
N MET A 113 19.58 -39.73 13.91
CA MET A 113 20.78 -40.51 13.63
C MET A 113 21.96 -39.52 13.54
N PRO A 114 22.88 -39.49 14.52
CA PRO A 114 24.03 -38.60 14.46
C PRO A 114 24.99 -39.02 13.34
N ALA A 115 25.93 -38.16 12.98
CA ALA A 115 26.96 -38.48 11.99
C ALA A 115 27.85 -39.67 12.45
N GLY A 116 28.11 -39.74 13.75
CA GLY A 116 28.84 -40.83 14.38
C GLY A 116 29.17 -40.54 15.85
N ARG A 117 29.81 -41.53 16.48
CA ARG A 117 30.26 -41.42 17.87
C ARG A 117 31.44 -40.48 18.01
N ARG A 118 31.20 -39.25 18.50
CA ARG A 118 32.14 -38.12 18.46
C ARG A 118 32.36 -37.40 19.80
N SER A 119 32.00 -38.01 20.92
CA SER A 119 32.38 -37.47 22.23
C SER A 119 33.91 -37.41 22.38
N ALA A 120 34.41 -36.65 23.36
CA ALA A 120 35.84 -36.41 23.54
C ALA A 120 36.69 -37.71 23.56
N ALA A 121 36.16 -38.82 24.09
CA ALA A 121 36.84 -40.11 24.14
C ALA A 121 36.90 -40.87 22.80
N PHE A 122 36.03 -40.53 21.83
CA PHE A 122 35.91 -41.23 20.54
C PHE A 122 36.23 -40.34 19.34
N TYR A 123 36.46 -39.04 19.54
CA TYR A 123 36.64 -38.06 18.46
C TYR A 123 37.81 -38.40 17.51
N GLU A 124 38.97 -38.85 18.04
CA GLU A 124 40.11 -39.25 17.21
C GLU A 124 39.74 -40.40 16.26
N ARG A 125 39.08 -41.43 16.79
CA ARG A 125 38.59 -42.57 16.00
C ARG A 125 37.56 -42.13 14.96
N TYR A 126 36.63 -41.24 15.32
CA TYR A 126 35.66 -40.69 14.38
C TYR A 126 36.35 -39.99 13.21
N ALA A 127 37.30 -39.10 13.50
CA ALA A 127 38.05 -38.36 12.48
C ALA A 127 38.84 -39.30 11.56
N GLU A 128 39.43 -40.37 12.11
CA GLU A 128 40.09 -41.41 11.32
C GLU A 128 39.12 -42.17 10.41
N LEU A 129 37.95 -42.57 10.92
CA LEU A 129 36.94 -43.26 10.13
C LEU A 129 36.45 -42.41 8.95
N VAL A 130 36.13 -41.14 9.20
CA VAL A 130 35.67 -40.22 8.14
C VAL A 130 36.75 -39.99 7.09
N ARG A 131 38.00 -39.79 7.51
CA ARG A 131 39.14 -39.58 6.60
C ARG A 131 39.48 -40.82 5.77
N ALA A 132 39.37 -42.01 6.36
CA ALA A 132 39.77 -43.27 5.74
C ALA A 132 38.67 -43.93 4.89
N PHE A 133 37.44 -43.43 4.95
CA PHE A 133 36.32 -44.04 4.24
C PHE A 133 36.42 -43.81 2.73
N ASP A 134 36.57 -44.90 1.98
CA ASP A 134 36.63 -44.90 0.51
C ASP A 134 35.23 -45.12 -0.07
N TRP A 135 34.58 -44.03 -0.49
CA TRP A 135 33.24 -44.07 -1.11
C TRP A 135 33.23 -44.82 -2.44
N ASP A 136 34.26 -44.62 -3.25
CA ASP A 136 34.40 -45.25 -4.56
C ASP A 136 34.53 -46.77 -4.39
N GLY A 137 35.39 -47.21 -3.46
CA GLY A 137 35.52 -48.61 -3.07
C GLY A 137 34.25 -49.18 -2.45
N PHE A 138 33.54 -48.41 -1.62
CA PHE A 138 32.26 -48.81 -1.03
C PHE A 138 31.21 -49.16 -2.09
N TYR A 139 31.03 -48.30 -3.09
CA TYR A 139 30.08 -48.55 -4.17
C TYR A 139 30.52 -49.71 -5.08
N ARG A 140 31.80 -49.74 -5.48
CA ARG A 140 32.29 -50.72 -6.47
C ARG A 140 32.54 -52.12 -5.91
N SER A 141 32.95 -52.24 -4.64
CA SER A 141 33.42 -53.50 -4.06
C SER A 141 32.54 -54.06 -2.94
N TYR A 142 31.62 -53.25 -2.39
CA TYR A 142 30.79 -53.65 -1.25
C TYR A 142 29.28 -53.51 -1.52
N ASP A 143 28.88 -53.40 -2.80
CA ASP A 143 27.48 -53.22 -3.24
C ASP A 143 26.80 -52.03 -2.52
N GLY A 144 27.47 -50.88 -2.52
CA GLY A 144 27.00 -49.67 -1.83
C GLY A 144 25.62 -49.18 -2.29
N GLU A 145 25.28 -49.40 -3.57
CA GLU A 145 23.94 -49.09 -4.11
C GLU A 145 22.86 -49.88 -3.37
N ALA A 146 23.03 -51.21 -3.27
CA ALA A 146 22.09 -52.07 -2.56
C ALA A 146 22.01 -51.72 -1.06
N PHE A 147 23.12 -51.35 -0.43
CA PHE A 147 23.12 -50.89 0.95
C PHE A 147 22.25 -49.65 1.14
N PHE A 148 22.38 -48.64 0.29
CA PHE A 148 21.61 -47.40 0.43
C PHE A 148 20.13 -47.58 0.07
N ASP A 149 19.79 -48.53 -0.80
CA ASP A 149 18.41 -48.93 -1.05
C ASP A 149 17.79 -49.60 0.19
N TRP A 150 18.53 -50.50 0.86
CA TRP A 150 18.13 -51.04 2.16
C TRP A 150 18.00 -49.95 3.22
N PHE A 151 18.99 -49.06 3.33
CA PHE A 151 19.01 -47.96 4.30
C PHE A 151 17.76 -47.09 4.14
N ARG A 152 17.43 -46.72 2.90
CA ARG A 152 16.24 -45.96 2.57
C ARG A 152 14.96 -46.69 3.03
N GLN A 153 14.81 -47.97 2.70
CA GLN A 153 13.65 -48.76 3.12
C GLN A 153 13.53 -48.83 4.65
N GLN A 154 14.64 -49.05 5.37
CA GLN A 154 14.64 -49.08 6.83
C GLN A 154 14.28 -47.71 7.43
N ALA A 155 14.83 -46.61 6.89
CA ALA A 155 14.52 -45.27 7.37
C ALA A 155 13.03 -44.93 7.19
N GLU A 156 12.42 -45.32 6.07
CA GLU A 156 10.99 -45.13 5.80
C GLU A 156 10.07 -46.00 6.69
N LEU A 157 10.57 -47.12 7.22
CA LEU A 157 9.84 -47.92 8.22
C LEU A 157 9.85 -47.26 9.61
N LEU A 158 10.97 -46.60 9.96
CA LEU A 158 11.15 -45.97 11.26
C LEU A 158 10.37 -44.66 11.44
N ALA A 159 10.09 -43.93 10.35
CA ALA A 159 9.48 -42.61 10.39
C ALA A 159 8.46 -42.37 9.27
N ASP A 160 7.50 -41.48 9.52
CA ASP A 160 6.60 -40.98 8.47
C ASP A 160 7.37 -40.05 7.51
N VAL A 161 8.30 -39.26 8.06
CA VAL A 161 9.16 -38.31 7.34
C VAL A 161 10.61 -38.49 7.76
N VAL A 162 11.53 -38.55 6.79
CA VAL A 162 12.98 -38.60 7.01
C VAL A 162 13.59 -37.30 6.48
N LEU A 163 14.39 -36.61 7.29
CA LEU A 163 15.09 -35.38 6.92
C LEU A 163 16.60 -35.63 6.97
N ILE A 164 17.32 -35.38 5.88
CA ILE A 164 18.76 -35.62 5.78
C ILE A 164 19.49 -34.28 5.69
N ASP A 165 20.45 -34.04 6.58
CA ASP A 165 21.40 -32.93 6.49
C ASP A 165 22.60 -33.37 5.63
N ALA A 166 22.63 -33.00 4.36
CA ALA A 166 23.69 -33.43 3.44
C ALA A 166 24.97 -32.61 3.63
N ARG A 167 26.13 -33.08 3.15
CA ARG A 167 27.34 -32.24 3.05
C ARG A 167 27.17 -31.08 2.05
N THR A 168 27.77 -29.92 2.31
CA THR A 168 27.74 -28.79 1.35
C THR A 168 28.58 -29.06 0.10
N GLY A 169 28.23 -28.46 -1.03
CA GLY A 169 29.07 -28.46 -2.22
C GLY A 169 28.89 -29.70 -3.09
N ILE A 170 29.94 -30.10 -3.82
CA ILE A 170 29.93 -31.23 -4.74
C ILE A 170 30.89 -32.29 -4.19
N SER A 171 30.34 -33.32 -3.55
CA SER A 171 31.06 -34.45 -2.97
C SER A 171 30.30 -35.75 -3.21
N GLU A 172 30.98 -36.89 -3.14
CA GLU A 172 30.36 -38.22 -3.25
C GLU A 172 29.26 -38.39 -2.20
N MET A 173 29.55 -38.01 -0.94
CA MET A 173 28.57 -37.96 0.16
C MET A 173 27.32 -37.17 -0.16
N SER A 174 27.48 -35.95 -0.69
CA SER A 174 26.33 -35.12 -1.10
C SER A 174 25.56 -35.77 -2.24
N GLY A 175 26.24 -36.44 -3.17
CA GLY A 175 25.63 -37.19 -4.27
C GLY A 175 24.73 -38.32 -3.77
N VAL A 176 25.19 -39.12 -2.80
CA VAL A 176 24.35 -40.16 -2.16
C VAL A 176 23.06 -39.54 -1.59
N CYS A 177 23.20 -38.43 -0.87
CA CYS A 177 22.08 -37.78 -0.21
C CYS A 177 21.08 -37.15 -1.19
N THR A 178 21.56 -36.43 -2.20
CA THR A 178 20.71 -35.67 -3.14
C THR A 178 20.19 -36.51 -4.30
N PHE A 179 20.94 -37.54 -4.71
CA PHE A 179 20.61 -38.35 -5.89
C PHE A 179 20.12 -39.76 -5.56
N GLN A 180 20.65 -40.47 -4.57
CA GLN A 180 20.14 -41.82 -4.26
C GLN A 180 19.03 -41.75 -3.21
N LEU A 181 19.28 -41.07 -2.09
CA LEU A 181 18.38 -41.10 -0.94
C LEU A 181 17.18 -40.16 -1.08
N ALA A 182 17.29 -38.97 -1.68
CA ALA A 182 16.22 -37.98 -1.67
C ALA A 182 15.00 -38.38 -2.52
N ASP A 183 13.80 -38.03 -2.05
CA ASP A 183 12.62 -37.81 -2.91
C ASP A 183 12.49 -36.33 -3.30
N VAL A 184 12.86 -35.44 -2.37
CA VAL A 184 12.89 -34.00 -2.58
C VAL A 184 14.23 -33.46 -2.08
N VAL A 185 14.92 -32.69 -2.92
CA VAL A 185 16.10 -31.93 -2.53
C VAL A 185 15.66 -30.52 -2.16
N VAL A 186 15.71 -30.20 -0.87
CA VAL A 186 15.44 -28.87 -0.33
C VAL A 186 16.74 -28.07 -0.44
N MET A 187 16.82 -27.23 -1.47
CA MET A 187 18.06 -26.55 -1.88
C MET A 187 18.11 -25.14 -1.31
N LEU A 188 18.93 -24.92 -0.28
CA LEU A 188 19.04 -23.64 0.44
C LEU A 188 20.01 -22.72 -0.30
N VAL A 189 19.53 -21.53 -0.66
CA VAL A 189 20.25 -20.59 -1.55
C VAL A 189 20.47 -19.25 -0.84
N ALA A 190 21.73 -18.91 -0.56
CA ALA A 190 22.09 -17.62 0.01
C ALA A 190 22.13 -16.48 -1.03
N PRO A 191 21.93 -15.21 -0.62
CA PRO A 191 21.85 -14.04 -1.50
C PRO A 191 23.21 -13.62 -2.09
N ASN A 192 23.84 -14.49 -2.87
CA ASN A 192 25.02 -14.17 -3.65
C ASN A 192 25.06 -14.99 -4.94
N ARG A 193 25.67 -14.41 -5.97
CA ARG A 193 25.75 -14.96 -7.32
C ARG A 193 26.29 -16.39 -7.37
N GLN A 194 27.35 -16.67 -6.59
CA GLN A 194 27.96 -18.01 -6.56
C GLN A 194 27.01 -19.09 -6.00
N ASN A 195 26.15 -18.75 -5.04
CA ASN A 195 25.15 -19.70 -4.55
C ASN A 195 24.08 -19.97 -5.61
N ILE A 196 23.61 -18.95 -6.34
CA ILE A 196 22.61 -19.16 -7.38
C ILE A 196 23.16 -20.02 -8.52
N GLU A 197 24.30 -19.63 -9.09
CA GLU A 197 24.92 -20.34 -10.22
C GLU A 197 25.30 -21.79 -9.84
N GLY A 198 25.82 -21.98 -8.62
CA GLY A 198 26.16 -23.32 -8.12
C GLY A 198 24.92 -24.19 -7.87
N CYS A 199 23.84 -23.60 -7.33
CA CYS A 199 22.58 -24.32 -7.12
C CYS A 199 21.89 -24.67 -8.45
N GLU A 200 21.91 -23.77 -9.42
CA GLU A 200 21.35 -23.98 -10.76
C GLU A 200 22.06 -25.15 -11.47
N LEU A 201 23.39 -25.21 -11.38
CA LEU A 201 24.16 -26.31 -11.96
C LEU A 201 23.74 -27.67 -11.37
N ILE A 202 23.56 -27.74 -10.05
CA ILE A 202 23.17 -28.98 -9.36
C ILE A 202 21.71 -29.34 -9.62
N ALA A 203 20.81 -28.35 -9.61
CA ALA A 203 19.39 -28.56 -9.93
C ALA A 203 19.21 -29.12 -11.35
N ASN A 204 19.95 -28.57 -12.32
CA ASN A 204 19.97 -29.08 -13.69
C ASN A 204 20.54 -30.50 -13.79
N ALA A 205 21.63 -30.79 -13.07
CA ALA A 205 22.21 -32.13 -13.05
C ALA A 205 21.24 -33.17 -12.48
N LEU A 206 20.58 -32.88 -11.36
CA LEU A 206 19.66 -33.81 -10.69
C LEU A 206 18.39 -34.09 -11.50
N ARG A 207 17.99 -33.19 -12.41
CA ARG A 207 16.78 -33.33 -13.23
C ARG A 207 17.02 -33.95 -14.61
N ARG A 208 18.24 -34.38 -14.95
CA ARG A 208 18.50 -35.03 -16.25
C ARG A 208 17.69 -36.33 -16.39
N PRO A 209 16.86 -36.49 -17.43
CA PRO A 209 15.99 -37.66 -17.59
C PRO A 209 16.75 -38.99 -17.56
N GLU A 210 17.95 -39.04 -18.13
CA GLU A 210 18.78 -40.24 -18.19
C GLU A 210 19.24 -40.67 -16.80
N LEU A 211 19.61 -39.72 -15.93
CA LEU A 211 20.02 -39.99 -14.55
C LEU A 211 18.85 -40.50 -13.71
N VAL A 212 17.63 -39.98 -13.91
CA VAL A 212 16.45 -40.46 -13.17
C VAL A 212 15.97 -41.82 -13.67
N ALA A 213 15.98 -42.05 -14.99
CA ALA A 213 15.55 -43.29 -15.60
C ALA A 213 16.50 -44.46 -15.28
N GLU A 214 17.81 -44.28 -15.52
CA GLU A 214 18.80 -45.35 -15.38
C GLU A 214 19.34 -45.46 -13.95
N GLY A 215 19.70 -44.35 -13.31
CA GLY A 215 20.37 -44.34 -12.00
C GLY A 215 19.44 -44.35 -10.78
N ARG A 216 18.13 -44.13 -10.97
CA ARG A 216 17.12 -44.19 -9.88
C ARG A 216 15.98 -45.16 -10.17
N GLY A 217 16.08 -45.97 -11.23
CA GLY A 217 15.04 -46.91 -11.64
C GLY A 217 13.68 -46.24 -11.90
N GLY A 218 13.69 -45.02 -12.45
CA GLY A 218 12.47 -44.24 -12.72
C GLY A 218 11.84 -43.56 -11.50
N ARG A 219 12.46 -43.62 -10.32
CA ARG A 219 11.96 -42.93 -9.12
C ARG A 219 12.15 -41.42 -9.23
N GLU A 220 11.04 -40.70 -9.35
CA GLU A 220 10.99 -39.24 -9.47
C GLU A 220 11.81 -38.52 -8.36
N LEU A 221 12.37 -37.38 -8.72
CA LEU A 221 13.18 -36.53 -7.85
C LEU A 221 12.74 -35.08 -8.02
N HIS A 222 12.27 -34.47 -6.95
CA HIS A 222 11.90 -33.06 -6.95
C HIS A 222 13.05 -32.20 -6.40
N VAL A 223 13.18 -30.99 -6.93
CA VAL A 223 14.09 -29.98 -6.40
C VAL A 223 13.23 -28.82 -5.91
N LEU A 224 13.42 -28.40 -4.65
CA LEU A 224 12.73 -27.26 -4.08
C LEU A 224 13.77 -26.20 -3.66
N PRO A 225 13.98 -25.16 -4.47
CA PRO A 225 14.84 -24.04 -4.12
C PRO A 225 14.21 -23.20 -3.00
N VAL A 226 14.98 -22.88 -1.97
CA VAL A 226 14.56 -22.11 -0.80
C VAL A 226 15.56 -20.97 -0.57
N PRO A 227 15.17 -19.70 -0.75
CA PRO A 227 16.04 -18.57 -0.43
C PRO A 227 16.30 -18.55 1.08
N SER A 228 17.55 -18.44 1.50
CA SER A 228 17.92 -18.54 2.91
C SER A 228 18.93 -17.48 3.34
N ARG A 229 18.84 -17.07 4.61
CA ARG A 229 19.60 -15.95 5.19
C ARG A 229 19.46 -14.68 4.36
N VAL A 230 18.23 -14.38 3.95
CA VAL A 230 17.90 -13.19 3.18
C VAL A 230 17.90 -11.98 4.11
N GLU A 231 18.78 -11.03 3.86
CA GLU A 231 18.80 -9.75 4.57
C GLU A 231 17.84 -8.77 3.90
N LEU A 232 17.07 -8.03 4.71
CA LEU A 232 15.93 -7.23 4.23
C LEU A 232 16.22 -5.72 4.17
N ALA A 233 17.32 -5.25 4.76
CA ALA A 233 17.63 -3.82 4.85
C ALA A 233 17.88 -3.14 3.49
N GLU A 234 18.47 -3.83 2.53
CA GLU A 234 18.93 -3.26 1.24
C GLU A 234 17.98 -3.62 0.09
N SER A 235 16.94 -2.80 -0.10
CA SER A 235 15.82 -3.12 -1.01
C SER A 235 16.23 -3.35 -2.48
N ASP A 236 17.14 -2.54 -3.04
CA ASP A 236 17.56 -2.67 -4.45
C ASP A 236 18.33 -3.98 -4.70
N MET A 237 19.20 -4.37 -3.75
CA MET A 237 19.97 -5.62 -3.84
C MET A 237 19.08 -6.84 -3.59
N LEU A 238 18.11 -6.71 -2.69
CA LEU A 238 17.10 -7.74 -2.44
C LEU A 238 16.27 -8.02 -3.69
N ASP A 239 15.80 -6.97 -4.37
CA ASP A 239 15.02 -7.10 -5.61
C ASP A 239 15.85 -7.74 -6.74
N SER A 240 17.12 -7.34 -6.86
CA SER A 240 18.04 -7.96 -7.82
C SER A 240 18.24 -9.46 -7.55
N PHE A 241 18.41 -9.83 -6.27
CA PHE A 241 18.54 -11.23 -5.86
C PHE A 241 17.27 -12.02 -6.14
N MET A 242 16.11 -11.47 -5.76
CA MET A 242 14.80 -12.09 -6.01
C MET A 242 14.60 -12.37 -7.51
N GLN A 243 14.87 -11.39 -8.37
CA GLN A 243 14.73 -11.56 -9.83
C GLN A 243 15.67 -12.62 -10.39
N GLN A 244 16.91 -12.70 -9.90
CA GLN A 244 17.87 -13.72 -10.33
C GLN A 244 17.45 -15.12 -9.86
N PHE A 245 17.03 -15.23 -8.60
CA PHE A 245 16.54 -16.47 -8.00
C PHE A 245 15.32 -17.02 -8.75
N GLU A 246 14.29 -16.20 -8.97
CA GLU A 246 13.07 -16.63 -9.67
C GLU A 246 13.38 -17.04 -11.12
N ARG A 247 14.25 -16.30 -11.81
CA ARG A 247 14.61 -16.59 -13.20
C ARG A 247 15.39 -17.90 -13.36
N GLN A 248 16.38 -18.15 -12.51
CA GLN A 248 17.31 -19.28 -12.66
C GLN A 248 16.85 -20.52 -11.91
N LEU A 249 16.21 -20.35 -10.75
CA LEU A 249 15.83 -21.45 -9.88
C LEU A 249 14.32 -21.66 -9.80
N GLY A 250 13.50 -20.63 -10.10
CA GLY A 250 12.03 -20.75 -10.06
C GLY A 250 11.49 -21.88 -10.93
N LEU A 251 12.08 -22.09 -12.11
CA LEU A 251 11.73 -23.19 -13.03
C LEU A 251 12.04 -24.60 -12.49
N HIS A 252 12.80 -24.68 -11.40
CA HIS A 252 13.14 -25.94 -10.76
C HIS A 252 12.17 -26.37 -9.68
N ALA A 253 11.34 -25.45 -9.16
CA ALA A 253 10.35 -25.78 -8.17
C ALA A 253 9.30 -26.76 -8.73
N PRO A 254 8.74 -27.65 -7.90
CA PRO A 254 7.79 -28.65 -8.39
C PRO A 254 6.42 -28.02 -8.67
N ASP A 255 5.84 -28.33 -9.82
CA ASP A 255 4.53 -27.80 -10.28
C ASP A 255 3.37 -28.16 -9.34
N GLN A 256 3.56 -29.15 -8.47
CA GLN A 256 2.62 -29.56 -7.44
C GLN A 256 2.40 -28.52 -6.34
N LEU A 257 3.29 -27.54 -6.20
CA LEU A 257 3.20 -26.48 -5.19
C LEU A 257 2.65 -25.20 -5.80
N THR A 258 1.69 -24.59 -5.09
CA THR A 258 1.17 -23.28 -5.41
C THR A 258 1.69 -22.26 -4.40
N PHE A 259 2.12 -21.11 -4.91
CA PHE A 259 2.64 -20.00 -4.11
C PHE A 259 1.67 -18.82 -4.21
N GLU A 260 1.31 -18.21 -3.08
CA GLU A 260 0.41 -17.06 -2.97
C GLU A 260 0.98 -15.79 -3.59
N ASN A 261 2.31 -15.59 -3.53
CA ASN A 261 2.99 -14.44 -4.12
C ASN A 261 4.01 -14.89 -5.17
N SER A 262 5.08 -15.54 -4.70
CA SER A 262 6.15 -16.09 -5.54
C SER A 262 6.93 -17.13 -4.72
N LEU A 263 7.67 -18.03 -5.39
CA LEU A 263 8.51 -19.02 -4.72
C LEU A 263 9.46 -18.33 -3.73
N PHE A 264 10.07 -17.23 -4.17
CA PHE A 264 10.96 -16.44 -3.34
C PHE A 264 10.25 -15.86 -2.11
N ASN A 265 9.13 -15.16 -2.30
CA ASN A 265 8.48 -14.46 -1.20
C ASN A 265 7.85 -15.39 -0.18
N ASP A 266 7.36 -16.54 -0.64
CA ASP A 266 6.64 -17.48 0.22
C ASP A 266 7.59 -18.43 0.94
N LEU A 267 8.74 -18.78 0.35
CA LEU A 267 9.71 -19.69 0.99
C LEU A 267 10.97 -19.01 1.53
N LYS A 268 11.15 -17.69 1.40
CA LYS A 268 12.34 -17.02 1.95
C LYS A 268 12.46 -17.22 3.46
N VAL A 269 13.67 -17.59 3.88
CA VAL A 269 14.09 -17.66 5.27
C VAL A 269 14.93 -16.41 5.58
N PRO A 270 14.42 -15.47 6.40
CA PRO A 270 15.11 -14.22 6.69
C PRO A 270 16.38 -14.45 7.51
N TYR A 271 17.35 -13.54 7.37
CA TYR A 271 18.49 -13.49 8.26
C TYR A 271 18.10 -12.82 9.60
N VAL A 272 18.28 -13.54 10.71
CA VAL A 272 18.02 -13.00 12.06
C VAL A 272 19.31 -13.07 12.88
N PRO A 273 19.97 -11.93 13.17
CA PRO A 273 21.29 -11.89 13.81
C PRO A 273 21.41 -12.69 15.11
N ARG A 274 20.34 -12.77 15.91
CA ARG A 274 20.29 -13.50 17.18
C ARG A 274 20.74 -14.96 17.03
N PHE A 275 20.30 -15.65 15.98
CA PHE A 275 20.61 -17.06 15.74
C PHE A 275 22.00 -17.28 15.14
N SER A 276 22.79 -16.23 14.93
CA SER A 276 24.21 -16.34 14.58
C SER A 276 25.11 -16.59 15.80
N TYR A 277 24.61 -16.38 17.03
CA TYR A 277 25.40 -16.49 18.25
C TYR A 277 25.10 -17.74 19.09
N VAL A 278 24.00 -18.44 18.78
CA VAL A 278 23.54 -19.60 19.55
C VAL A 278 22.85 -20.63 18.65
N GLU A 279 23.20 -21.91 18.81
CA GLU A 279 22.51 -23.05 18.21
C GLU A 279 21.20 -23.34 18.94
N ARG A 280 20.17 -22.54 18.65
CA ARG A 280 18.83 -22.68 19.26
C ARG A 280 17.74 -22.76 18.19
N LEU A 281 16.71 -23.56 18.47
CA LEU A 281 15.55 -23.69 17.61
C LEU A 281 14.59 -22.51 17.77
N ALA A 282 14.19 -21.90 16.65
CA ALA A 282 13.19 -20.85 16.60
C ALA A 282 11.84 -21.32 17.12
N VAL A 283 11.46 -22.58 16.86
CA VAL A 283 10.21 -23.18 17.38
C VAL A 283 10.17 -23.29 18.92
N ARG A 284 11.33 -23.18 19.60
CA ARG A 284 11.45 -23.21 21.08
C ARG A 284 11.74 -21.84 21.70
N ASP A 285 11.88 -20.77 20.91
CA ASP A 285 12.24 -19.41 21.36
C ASP A 285 11.13 -18.38 21.05
N GLY A 286 9.87 -18.82 21.12
CA GLY A 286 8.68 -18.13 20.62
C GLY A 286 8.22 -16.88 21.38
N GLU A 287 8.98 -16.41 22.37
CA GLU A 287 8.66 -15.21 23.16
C GLU A 287 9.22 -13.91 22.54
N ASN A 288 10.09 -13.99 21.53
CA ASN A 288 10.71 -12.84 20.89
C ASN A 288 10.06 -12.51 19.53
N PRO A 289 9.62 -11.25 19.27
CA PRO A 289 9.04 -10.84 17.99
C PRO A 289 9.90 -11.13 16.75
N ALA A 290 11.24 -11.07 16.88
CA ALA A 290 12.16 -11.38 15.78
C ALA A 290 12.21 -12.89 15.43
N THR A 291 11.82 -13.77 16.37
CA THR A 291 11.74 -15.22 16.14
C THR A 291 10.48 -15.60 15.35
N VAL A 292 9.43 -14.77 15.41
CA VAL A 292 8.12 -15.05 14.80
C VAL A 292 8.23 -15.15 13.28
N GLU A 293 8.99 -14.26 12.64
CA GLU A 293 9.14 -14.27 11.18
C GLU A 293 9.90 -15.51 10.69
N LEU A 294 10.96 -15.89 11.42
CA LEU A 294 11.75 -17.08 11.13
C LEU A 294 10.95 -18.38 11.34
N LEU A 295 10.16 -18.43 12.41
CA LEU A 295 9.23 -19.54 12.68
C LEU A 295 8.15 -19.65 11.58
N SER A 296 7.64 -18.51 11.12
CA SER A 296 6.67 -18.44 10.02
C SER A 296 7.27 -18.98 8.71
N ALA A 297 8.51 -18.61 8.39
CA ALA A 297 9.23 -19.14 7.24
C ALA A 297 9.40 -20.67 7.30
N TYR A 298 9.84 -21.22 8.44
CA TYR A 298 9.97 -22.68 8.59
C TYR A 298 8.62 -23.40 8.62
N THR A 299 7.54 -22.75 9.06
CA THR A 299 6.19 -23.31 8.98
C THR A 299 5.70 -23.40 7.53
N ARG A 300 5.96 -22.38 6.70
CA ARG A 300 5.67 -22.43 5.26
C ARG A 300 6.49 -23.50 4.55
N LEU A 301 7.78 -23.59 4.86
CA LEU A 301 8.64 -24.66 4.34
C LEU A 301 8.10 -26.05 4.73
N ALA A 302 7.78 -26.28 6.02
CA ALA A 302 7.23 -27.56 6.48
C ALA A 302 5.93 -27.92 5.75
N THR A 303 5.06 -26.93 5.50
CA THR A 303 3.79 -27.13 4.77
C THR A 303 4.04 -27.53 3.32
N ALA A 304 4.91 -26.80 2.62
CA ALA A 304 5.30 -27.13 1.24
C ALA A 304 5.90 -28.55 1.12
N LEU A 305 6.75 -28.95 2.08
CA LEU A 305 7.31 -30.31 2.08
C LEU A 305 6.21 -31.37 2.26
N VAL A 306 5.24 -31.15 3.14
CA VAL A 306 4.11 -32.06 3.34
C VAL A 306 3.23 -32.18 2.09
N GLU A 307 3.02 -31.10 1.35
CA GLU A 307 2.22 -31.07 0.11
C GLU A 307 2.88 -31.85 -1.05
N LEU A 308 4.22 -31.85 -1.10
CA LEU A 308 5.01 -32.70 -1.99
C LEU A 308 4.97 -34.18 -1.61
N GLY A 309 4.41 -34.52 -0.46
CA GLY A 309 4.27 -35.87 0.06
C GLY A 309 3.65 -36.87 -0.93
N ARG A 310 4.41 -37.87 -1.44
CA ARG A 310 3.86 -38.97 -2.29
C ARG A 310 2.67 -39.70 -1.67
N SER A 311 2.51 -39.63 -0.35
CA SER A 311 1.36 -40.15 0.40
C SER A 311 0.41 -39.02 0.81
N ARG A 312 -0.08 -38.25 -0.18
CA ARG A 312 -1.04 -37.13 -0.03
C ARG A 312 -2.28 -37.48 0.81
N GLY A 313 -2.59 -38.77 1.00
CA GLY A 313 -3.52 -39.22 2.03
C GLY A 313 -2.95 -39.09 3.44
N ARG A 314 -1.98 -39.94 3.84
CA ARG A 314 -1.65 -40.18 5.25
C ARG A 314 -0.79 -39.10 5.92
N ILE A 315 0.28 -38.61 5.27
CA ILE A 315 1.17 -37.60 5.88
C ILE A 315 0.44 -36.26 5.99
N TYR A 316 -0.20 -35.84 4.88
CA TYR A 316 -1.03 -34.64 4.84
C TYR A 316 -2.18 -34.73 5.85
N GLN A 317 -2.96 -35.83 5.85
CA GLN A 317 -4.03 -36.00 6.83
C GLN A 317 -3.51 -35.98 8.26
N LYS A 318 -2.38 -36.62 8.61
CA LYS A 318 -1.83 -36.55 9.97
C LYS A 318 -1.37 -35.14 10.36
N PHE A 319 -0.61 -34.48 9.49
CA PHE A 319 -0.09 -33.12 9.71
C PHE A 319 -1.25 -32.10 9.89
N HIS A 320 -2.35 -32.30 9.17
CA HIS A 320 -3.57 -31.49 9.26
C HIS A 320 -4.67 -32.10 10.17
N ALA A 321 -4.51 -33.31 10.73
CA ALA A 321 -5.54 -34.02 11.50
C ALA A 321 -5.83 -33.32 12.83
N LYS A 322 -4.80 -32.74 13.45
CA LYS A 322 -4.98 -31.87 14.63
C LYS A 322 -5.36 -30.43 14.27
N ALA A 323 -5.20 -29.99 13.02
CA ALA A 323 -5.80 -28.73 12.57
C ALA A 323 -7.34 -28.83 12.49
N ARG A 324 -7.90 -30.06 12.45
CA ARG A 324 -9.35 -30.35 12.52
C ARG A 324 -9.92 -30.51 13.94
N LYS A 325 -9.10 -30.42 14.99
CA LYS A 325 -9.56 -30.28 16.39
C LYS A 325 -8.64 -29.32 17.15
N ILE A 326 -8.71 -28.05 16.78
CA ILE A 326 -8.35 -26.95 17.67
C ILE A 326 -9.69 -26.54 18.29
N GLU A 327 -9.77 -26.52 19.61
CA GLU A 327 -10.94 -25.94 20.28
C GLU A 327 -11.19 -24.52 19.72
N PRO A 328 -12.45 -24.10 19.53
CA PRO A 328 -12.80 -22.83 18.87
C PRO A 328 -12.14 -21.58 19.47
N SER A 329 -11.52 -21.68 20.65
CA SER A 329 -10.92 -20.60 21.39
C SER A 329 -9.49 -20.22 20.98
N GLN A 330 -8.77 -21.01 20.17
CA GLN A 330 -7.33 -20.75 19.94
C GLN A 330 -6.83 -20.91 18.49
N ARG A 331 -7.70 -20.68 17.49
CA ARG A 331 -7.24 -20.28 16.16
C ARG A 331 -7.04 -18.76 16.16
N THR A 332 -5.82 -18.28 15.95
CA THR A 332 -5.59 -16.92 15.41
C THR A 332 -5.96 -16.82 13.93
N GLY A 333 -7.06 -17.48 13.53
CA GLY A 333 -7.93 -17.02 12.46
C GLY A 333 -9.10 -16.41 13.19
N GLY A 334 -9.00 -15.12 13.49
CA GLY A 334 -9.99 -14.48 14.36
C GLY A 334 -11.39 -14.67 13.79
N LEU A 335 -12.33 -15.00 14.68
CA LEU A 335 -13.75 -15.14 14.38
C LEU A 335 -14.17 -14.13 13.31
N PHE A 336 -14.79 -14.60 12.22
CA PHE A 336 -15.44 -13.71 11.28
C PHE A 336 -16.61 -13.07 12.03
N ILE A 337 -16.57 -11.75 12.19
CA ILE A 337 -17.51 -10.98 13.01
C ILE A 337 -18.23 -9.98 12.14
N GLY A 338 -19.53 -9.85 12.37
CA GLY A 338 -20.40 -8.93 11.65
C GLY A 338 -20.95 -9.51 10.35
N ARG A 339 -21.54 -8.64 9.53
CA ARG A 339 -22.14 -8.96 8.22
C ARG A 339 -23.33 -9.92 8.27
N ALA A 340 -23.97 -10.08 9.42
CA ALA A 340 -25.12 -10.99 9.60
C ALA A 340 -26.24 -10.71 8.60
N ARG A 341 -26.54 -9.44 8.34
CA ARG A 341 -27.57 -9.04 7.38
C ARG A 341 -27.20 -9.41 5.94
N VAL A 342 -25.98 -9.12 5.50
CA VAL A 342 -25.50 -9.46 4.15
C VAL A 342 -25.48 -10.99 3.96
N LEU A 343 -25.08 -11.74 4.99
CA LEU A 343 -25.13 -13.21 4.96
C LEU A 343 -26.56 -13.74 4.83
N ALA A 344 -27.52 -13.13 5.53
CA ALA A 344 -28.94 -13.45 5.40
C ALA A 344 -29.45 -13.13 3.97
N GLU A 345 -29.14 -11.94 3.45
CA GLU A 345 -29.51 -11.53 2.09
C GLU A 345 -28.92 -12.45 1.01
N ILE A 346 -27.69 -12.93 1.18
CA ILE A 346 -27.06 -13.92 0.29
C ILE A 346 -27.82 -15.26 0.37
N ASN A 347 -28.19 -15.72 1.56
CA ASN A 347 -28.96 -16.96 1.72
C ASN A 347 -30.37 -16.86 1.13
N ASP A 348 -31.03 -15.71 1.28
CA ASP A 348 -32.33 -15.47 0.67
C ASP A 348 -32.22 -15.51 -0.86
N TRP A 349 -31.19 -14.88 -1.43
CA TRP A 349 -30.91 -14.92 -2.87
C TRP A 349 -30.59 -16.33 -3.39
N LEU A 350 -29.83 -17.13 -2.64
CA LEU A 350 -29.53 -18.53 -3.00
C LEU A 350 -30.79 -19.41 -3.03
N ASN A 351 -31.81 -19.08 -2.23
CA ASN A 351 -33.09 -19.78 -2.18
C ASN A 351 -34.12 -19.27 -3.18
N ALA A 352 -33.93 -18.07 -3.71
CA ALA A 352 -34.86 -17.47 -4.64
C ALA A 352 -34.64 -17.99 -6.07
N ASP A 353 -35.71 -18.01 -6.87
CA ASP A 353 -35.62 -18.17 -8.33
C ASP A 353 -35.23 -16.83 -8.98
N GLU A 354 -34.15 -16.25 -8.46
CA GLU A 354 -33.58 -14.96 -8.86
C GLU A 354 -32.45 -15.15 -9.88
N GLN A 355 -31.83 -14.04 -10.27
CA GLN A 355 -30.72 -14.04 -11.19
C GLN A 355 -29.54 -14.88 -10.70
N PRO A 356 -28.84 -15.61 -11.59
CA PRO A 356 -27.79 -16.55 -11.22
C PRO A 356 -26.47 -15.89 -10.80
N LEU A 357 -26.33 -14.57 -10.92
CA LEU A 357 -25.13 -13.82 -10.54
C LEU A 357 -25.46 -12.72 -9.52
N ALA A 358 -24.68 -12.68 -8.45
CA ALA A 358 -24.68 -11.60 -7.48
C ALA A 358 -23.28 -10.98 -7.32
N LEU A 359 -23.27 -9.68 -7.05
CA LEU A 359 -22.08 -8.87 -6.79
C LEU A 359 -22.11 -8.35 -5.34
N VAL A 360 -21.06 -8.64 -4.58
CA VAL A 360 -20.78 -7.99 -3.30
C VAL A 360 -19.86 -6.80 -3.57
N GLN A 361 -20.42 -5.60 -3.52
CA GLN A 361 -19.68 -4.37 -3.68
C GLN A 361 -19.22 -3.82 -2.33
N GLY A 362 -18.04 -3.21 -2.29
CA GLY A 362 -17.66 -2.33 -1.19
C GLY A 362 -16.29 -1.70 -1.37
N SER A 363 -16.01 -0.69 -0.58
CA SER A 363 -14.78 0.10 -0.62
C SER A 363 -13.53 -0.75 -0.28
N PRO A 364 -12.32 -0.29 -0.63
CA PRO A 364 -11.08 -0.95 -0.20
C PRO A 364 -11.04 -1.15 1.33
N GLY A 365 -10.70 -2.35 1.78
CA GLY A 365 -10.65 -2.70 3.20
C GLY A 365 -12.00 -2.99 3.88
N SER A 366 -13.12 -2.99 3.14
CA SER A 366 -14.45 -3.30 3.70
C SER A 366 -14.64 -4.76 4.16
N GLY A 367 -13.71 -5.67 3.82
CA GLY A 367 -13.77 -7.09 4.22
C GLY A 367 -14.32 -8.05 3.16
N LYS A 368 -14.42 -7.64 1.89
CA LYS A 368 -14.89 -8.50 0.77
C LYS A 368 -14.16 -9.84 0.66
N SER A 369 -12.83 -9.83 0.61
CA SER A 369 -12.02 -11.05 0.55
C SER A 369 -12.17 -11.91 1.80
N ALA A 370 -12.32 -11.26 2.97
CA ALA A 370 -12.58 -11.98 4.22
C ALA A 370 -13.96 -12.65 4.21
N LEU A 371 -14.98 -12.01 3.61
CA LEU A 371 -16.29 -12.60 3.40
C LEU A 371 -16.20 -13.81 2.47
N ILE A 372 -15.57 -13.70 1.28
CA ILE A 372 -15.40 -14.85 0.39
C ILE A 372 -14.66 -15.99 1.07
N ARG A 373 -13.59 -15.68 1.81
CA ARG A 373 -12.86 -16.68 2.59
C ARG A 373 -13.72 -17.31 3.68
N HIS A 374 -14.61 -16.56 4.32
CA HIS A 374 -15.55 -17.12 5.28
C HIS A 374 -16.52 -18.07 4.58
N LEU A 375 -17.14 -17.64 3.48
CA LEU A 375 -18.10 -18.42 2.70
C LEU A 375 -17.49 -19.68 2.07
N SER A 376 -16.19 -19.70 1.77
CA SER A 376 -15.51 -20.88 1.22
C SER A 376 -15.17 -21.95 2.26
N THR A 377 -15.36 -21.68 3.56
CA THR A 377 -15.13 -22.68 4.61
C THR A 377 -16.34 -23.57 4.82
N ALA A 378 -16.12 -24.86 5.09
CA ALA A 378 -17.17 -25.87 5.25
C ALA A 378 -18.11 -25.68 6.47
N ASP A 379 -17.91 -24.63 7.28
CA ASP A 379 -18.61 -24.36 8.54
C ASP A 379 -19.58 -23.16 8.45
N THR A 380 -19.79 -22.61 7.24
CA THR A 380 -20.79 -21.55 7.03
C THR A 380 -22.17 -22.13 6.76
N ALA A 381 -23.19 -21.58 7.42
CA ALA A 381 -24.60 -21.88 7.17
C ALA A 381 -25.07 -21.22 5.85
N LEU A 382 -24.50 -21.66 4.73
CA LEU A 382 -24.95 -21.30 3.38
C LEU A 382 -25.93 -22.36 2.85
N HIS A 383 -27.00 -21.92 2.19
CA HIS A 383 -27.87 -22.82 1.43
C HIS A 383 -27.33 -23.10 0.02
N ALA A 384 -26.04 -23.46 -0.08
CA ALA A 384 -25.38 -23.80 -1.33
C ALA A 384 -24.14 -24.68 -1.09
N THR A 385 -23.77 -25.47 -2.10
CA THR A 385 -22.49 -26.19 -2.13
C THR A 385 -21.47 -25.32 -2.86
N VAL A 386 -20.45 -24.81 -2.17
CA VAL A 386 -19.35 -24.09 -2.83
C VAL A 386 -18.50 -25.09 -3.61
N ILE A 387 -18.45 -24.93 -4.93
CA ILE A 387 -17.75 -25.87 -5.83
C ILE A 387 -16.42 -25.33 -6.33
N HIS A 388 -16.27 -24.00 -6.42
CA HIS A 388 -15.05 -23.36 -6.89
C HIS A 388 -14.88 -22.00 -6.23
N THR A 389 -13.63 -21.59 -6.01
CA THR A 389 -13.28 -20.26 -5.54
C THR A 389 -12.17 -19.71 -6.42
N GLN A 390 -12.44 -18.59 -7.08
CA GLN A 390 -11.48 -17.86 -7.90
C GLN A 390 -11.06 -16.59 -7.18
N SER A 391 -9.76 -16.29 -7.15
CA SER A 391 -9.27 -14.97 -6.71
C SER A 391 -8.67 -14.28 -7.92
N CYS A 392 -9.27 -13.19 -8.39
CA CYS A 392 -8.74 -12.39 -9.47
C CYS A 392 -7.70 -11.42 -8.91
N ARG A 393 -6.51 -11.36 -9.53
CA ARG A 393 -5.47 -10.39 -9.19
C ARG A 393 -4.89 -9.73 -10.43
N VAL A 394 -4.71 -8.41 -10.36
CA VAL A 394 -4.13 -7.62 -11.47
C VAL A 394 -2.72 -8.14 -11.78
N HIS A 395 -2.42 -8.36 -13.07
CA HIS A 395 -1.14 -8.85 -13.60
C HIS A 395 -0.72 -10.28 -13.22
N ASP A 396 -1.60 -11.09 -12.62
CA ASP A 396 -1.33 -12.52 -12.39
C ASP A 396 -2.18 -13.39 -13.32
N THR A 397 -1.61 -13.68 -14.50
CA THR A 397 -2.25 -14.48 -15.56
C THR A 397 -2.59 -15.92 -15.12
N ARG A 398 -2.01 -16.41 -14.00
CA ARG A 398 -2.34 -17.72 -13.41
C ARG A 398 -3.62 -17.69 -12.57
N THR A 399 -4.14 -16.50 -12.28
CA THR A 399 -5.33 -16.27 -11.44
C THR A 399 -6.47 -15.56 -12.18
N SER A 400 -6.24 -15.12 -13.42
CA SER A 400 -7.22 -14.45 -14.29
C SER A 400 -7.39 -15.10 -15.67
N GLY A 401 -6.85 -16.30 -15.87
CA GLY A 401 -7.06 -17.06 -17.10
C GLY A 401 -8.51 -17.50 -17.25
N THR A 402 -9.29 -16.84 -18.10
CA THR A 402 -10.71 -17.15 -18.33
C THR A 402 -10.94 -18.59 -18.79
N ARG A 403 -10.02 -19.15 -19.59
CA ARG A 403 -10.06 -20.56 -20.00
C ARG A 403 -9.88 -21.51 -18.81
N ASP A 404 -8.89 -21.24 -17.95
CA ASP A 404 -8.59 -22.04 -16.77
C ASP A 404 -9.73 -21.96 -15.74
N PHE A 405 -10.38 -20.80 -15.65
CA PHE A 405 -11.59 -20.60 -14.85
C PHE A 405 -12.73 -21.52 -15.31
N ILE A 406 -13.03 -21.56 -16.62
CA ILE A 406 -14.04 -22.47 -17.19
C ILE A 406 -13.65 -23.94 -16.94
N GLN A 407 -12.38 -24.31 -17.16
CA GLN A 407 -11.88 -25.67 -16.92
C GLN A 407 -12.03 -26.09 -15.46
N SER A 408 -11.71 -25.20 -14.52
CA SER A 408 -11.77 -25.48 -13.09
C SER A 408 -13.20 -25.67 -12.60
N ILE A 409 -14.16 -24.87 -13.09
CA ILE A 409 -15.58 -25.08 -12.80
C ILE A 409 -16.06 -26.41 -13.37
N ALA A 410 -15.76 -26.71 -14.63
CA ALA A 410 -16.14 -27.98 -15.25
C ALA A 410 -15.58 -29.17 -14.45
N ARG A 411 -14.31 -29.12 -14.08
CA ARG A 411 -13.68 -30.15 -13.23
C ARG A 411 -14.40 -30.29 -11.88
N ALA A 412 -14.67 -29.19 -11.20
CA ALA A 412 -15.36 -29.21 -9.90
C ALA A 412 -16.77 -29.83 -10.00
N ILE A 413 -17.50 -29.54 -11.07
CA ILE A 413 -18.80 -30.16 -11.34
C ILE A 413 -18.63 -31.67 -11.59
N ALA A 414 -17.61 -32.08 -12.36
CA ALA A 414 -17.33 -33.49 -12.66
C ALA A 414 -16.94 -34.32 -11.43
N ASP A 415 -16.18 -33.72 -10.50
CA ASP A 415 -15.78 -34.36 -9.25
C ASP A 415 -16.99 -34.60 -8.32
N LEU A 416 -18.01 -33.73 -8.40
CA LEU A 416 -19.22 -33.83 -7.59
C LEU A 416 -20.33 -34.64 -8.27
N LEU A 417 -20.40 -34.63 -9.60
CA LEU A 417 -21.48 -35.24 -10.39
C LEU A 417 -20.91 -36.21 -11.45
N PRO A 418 -20.88 -37.52 -11.15
CA PRO A 418 -20.41 -38.54 -12.10
C PRO A 418 -21.21 -38.61 -13.41
N GLU A 419 -22.46 -38.14 -13.43
CA GLU A 419 -23.28 -38.07 -14.66
C GLU A 419 -22.78 -36.97 -15.61
N TYR A 420 -22.38 -35.82 -15.07
CA TYR A 420 -21.75 -34.76 -15.84
C TYR A 420 -20.43 -35.23 -16.45
N GLY A 421 -19.58 -35.89 -15.66
CA GLY A 421 -18.33 -36.47 -16.16
C GLY A 421 -18.54 -37.49 -17.28
N ARG A 422 -19.64 -38.25 -17.26
CA ARG A 422 -20.03 -39.14 -18.35
C ARG A 422 -20.51 -38.38 -19.60
N GLY A 423 -21.26 -37.29 -19.42
CA GLY A 423 -21.65 -36.39 -20.51
C GLY A 423 -20.44 -35.77 -21.23
N LEU A 424 -19.43 -35.33 -20.48
CA LEU A 424 -18.19 -34.77 -21.03
C LEU A 424 -17.41 -35.77 -21.90
N MET A 425 -17.47 -37.07 -21.59
CA MET A 425 -16.83 -38.10 -22.41
C MET A 425 -17.49 -38.27 -23.79
N GLY A 426 -18.77 -37.92 -23.93
CA GLY A 426 -19.49 -37.92 -25.21
C GLY A 426 -19.05 -36.78 -26.13
N LEU A 427 -18.68 -35.63 -25.57
CA LEU A 427 -18.19 -34.45 -26.31
C LEU A 427 -16.81 -34.65 -26.95
N ARG A 428 -16.07 -35.70 -26.56
CA ARG A 428 -14.75 -36.07 -27.11
C ARG A 428 -14.79 -36.40 -28.62
N GLN A 429 -15.98 -36.58 -29.19
CA GLN A 429 -16.20 -36.89 -30.61
C GLN A 429 -16.58 -35.65 -31.45
N ASP A 430 -16.66 -34.46 -30.83
CA ASP A 430 -16.92 -33.22 -31.55
C ASP A 430 -15.64 -32.69 -32.23
N PRO A 431 -15.60 -32.51 -33.56
CA PRO A 431 -14.42 -32.03 -34.27
C PRO A 431 -14.06 -30.55 -33.99
N GLU A 432 -14.98 -29.74 -33.44
CA GLU A 432 -14.71 -28.34 -33.07
C GLU A 432 -14.30 -28.17 -31.59
N LEU A 433 -14.57 -29.17 -30.73
CA LEU A 433 -14.36 -29.10 -29.28
C LEU A 433 -13.29 -30.09 -28.81
N PHE A 434 -12.03 -29.65 -28.74
CA PHE A 434 -10.95 -30.51 -28.21
C PHE A 434 -11.00 -30.54 -26.68
N ILE A 435 -11.67 -31.56 -26.12
CA ILE A 435 -11.67 -31.88 -24.68
C ILE A 435 -10.84 -33.14 -24.41
N GLU A 436 -9.70 -32.99 -23.73
CA GLU A 436 -8.93 -34.14 -23.22
C GLU A 436 -9.39 -34.48 -21.80
N VAL A 437 -10.15 -35.57 -21.66
CA VAL A 437 -10.48 -36.18 -20.37
C VAL A 437 -9.47 -37.28 -20.06
N ARG A 438 -8.62 -37.06 -19.04
CA ARG A 438 -7.68 -38.09 -18.54
C ARG A 438 -8.36 -38.92 -17.47
N GLN A 439 -8.37 -40.25 -17.58
CA GLN A 439 -8.92 -41.12 -16.52
C GLN A 439 -7.80 -41.67 -15.65
N ASN A 440 -7.96 -41.58 -14.32
CA ASN A 440 -7.11 -42.29 -13.38
C ASN A 440 -7.80 -43.60 -12.98
N ILE A 441 -7.49 -44.69 -13.68
CA ILE A 441 -7.98 -46.02 -13.32
C ILE A 441 -7.01 -46.60 -12.29
N ALA A 442 -7.46 -46.73 -11.04
CA ALA A 442 -6.74 -47.52 -10.05
C ALA A 442 -6.67 -48.98 -10.52
N ALA A 443 -5.47 -49.55 -10.60
CA ALA A 443 -5.27 -50.95 -10.97
C ALA A 443 -6.02 -51.87 -9.97
N GLY A 444 -7.05 -52.56 -10.44
CA GLY A 444 -7.84 -53.52 -9.65
C GLY A 444 -9.27 -53.10 -9.28
N ALA A 445 -9.80 -51.97 -9.79
CA ALA A 445 -11.20 -51.62 -9.57
C ALA A 445 -12.17 -52.52 -10.39
N PRO A 446 -13.30 -52.96 -9.82
CA PRO A 446 -14.28 -53.81 -10.51
C PRO A 446 -14.91 -53.09 -11.72
N PRO A 447 -15.38 -53.83 -12.76
CA PRO A 447 -16.07 -53.24 -13.89
C PRO A 447 -17.37 -52.57 -13.40
N GLY A 448 -17.37 -51.24 -13.34
CA GLY A 448 -18.46 -50.42 -12.77
C GLY A 448 -18.04 -49.47 -11.64
N GLY A 449 -16.78 -49.50 -11.18
CA GLY A 449 -16.28 -48.59 -10.15
C GLY A 449 -15.90 -47.20 -10.69
N SER A 450 -16.68 -46.18 -10.28
CA SER A 450 -16.40 -44.73 -10.32
C SER A 450 -15.34 -44.27 -11.32
N THR A 451 -15.76 -43.92 -12.53
CA THR A 451 -14.93 -43.20 -13.49
C THR A 451 -14.63 -41.80 -12.94
N PHE A 452 -13.39 -41.56 -12.51
CA PHE A 452 -12.94 -40.23 -12.14
C PHE A 452 -12.41 -39.52 -13.39
N VAL A 453 -13.01 -38.37 -13.71
CA VAL A 453 -12.47 -37.43 -14.70
C VAL A 453 -11.24 -36.79 -14.05
N GLY A 454 -10.06 -37.24 -14.46
CA GLY A 454 -8.78 -36.85 -13.89
C GLY A 454 -8.37 -35.42 -14.21
N ASP A 455 -8.60 -34.94 -15.43
CA ASP A 455 -8.39 -33.54 -15.85
C ASP A 455 -9.31 -33.21 -17.04
N VAL A 456 -9.75 -31.95 -17.16
CA VAL A 456 -10.53 -31.41 -18.30
C VAL A 456 -9.71 -30.31 -18.95
N TYR A 457 -9.23 -30.56 -20.16
CA TYR A 457 -8.50 -29.55 -20.94
C TYR A 457 -9.34 -29.04 -22.10
N ILE A 458 -9.49 -27.73 -22.23
CA ILE A 458 -10.11 -27.06 -23.37
C ILE A 458 -8.97 -26.66 -24.32
N GLY A 459 -9.01 -27.16 -25.56
CA GLY A 459 -8.09 -26.75 -26.63
C GLY A 459 -8.33 -25.33 -27.11
N ASP A 460 -7.98 -25.04 -28.37
CA ASP A 460 -8.06 -23.68 -28.93
C ASP A 460 -9.47 -23.32 -29.43
N VAL A 461 -10.45 -23.50 -28.56
CA VAL A 461 -11.86 -23.16 -28.80
C VAL A 461 -12.13 -21.75 -28.26
N HIS A 462 -13.06 -21.04 -28.90
CA HIS A 462 -13.60 -19.78 -28.40
C HIS A 462 -14.21 -19.96 -27.00
N LEU A 463 -13.95 -19.01 -26.09
CA LEU A 463 -14.31 -19.13 -24.66
C LEU A 463 -15.82 -19.26 -24.44
N GLU A 464 -16.61 -18.54 -25.24
CA GLU A 464 -18.07 -18.60 -25.21
C GLU A 464 -18.60 -19.99 -25.55
N THR A 465 -18.09 -20.60 -26.63
CA THR A 465 -18.43 -21.98 -27.03
C THR A 465 -18.05 -22.97 -25.94
N ALA A 466 -16.86 -22.80 -25.36
CA ALA A 466 -16.41 -23.67 -24.29
C ALA A 466 -17.29 -23.54 -23.02
N PHE A 467 -17.73 -22.32 -22.68
CA PHE A 467 -18.67 -22.09 -21.58
C PHE A 467 -20.03 -22.71 -21.86
N ASP A 468 -20.55 -22.55 -23.09
CA ASP A 468 -21.86 -23.08 -23.47
C ASP A 468 -21.92 -24.61 -23.38
N GLU A 469 -20.90 -25.30 -23.91
CA GLU A 469 -20.85 -26.76 -23.91
C GLU A 469 -20.53 -27.35 -22.53
N LEU A 470 -19.62 -26.73 -21.76
CA LEU A 470 -19.20 -27.27 -20.48
C LEU A 470 -20.10 -26.88 -19.32
N ILE A 471 -20.64 -25.67 -19.31
CA ILE A 471 -21.33 -25.11 -18.14
C ILE A 471 -22.82 -24.89 -18.41
N ARG A 472 -23.19 -24.34 -19.58
CA ARG A 472 -24.60 -23.99 -19.87
C ARG A 472 -25.44 -25.19 -20.28
N ARG A 473 -24.91 -26.06 -21.16
CA ARG A 473 -25.59 -27.26 -21.69
C ARG A 473 -24.82 -28.53 -21.39
N PRO A 474 -24.49 -28.76 -20.12
CA PRO A 474 -23.70 -29.90 -19.74
C PRO A 474 -24.50 -31.19 -20.02
N GLY A 475 -23.98 -32.09 -20.85
CA GLY A 475 -24.71 -33.30 -21.27
C GLY A 475 -25.17 -34.16 -20.07
N GLY A 476 -26.42 -34.65 -20.10
CA GLY A 476 -27.04 -35.46 -19.03
C GLY A 476 -28.36 -34.88 -18.49
N ASP A 477 -29.08 -35.63 -17.66
CA ASP A 477 -30.32 -35.14 -17.01
C ASP A 477 -30.02 -34.50 -15.65
N MET A 478 -29.68 -33.21 -15.66
CA MET A 478 -29.25 -32.46 -14.47
C MET A 478 -30.26 -31.42 -14.02
N ARG A 479 -31.56 -31.72 -14.12
CA ARG A 479 -32.61 -30.73 -13.91
C ARG A 479 -32.97 -30.44 -12.44
N ASN A 480 -32.40 -31.15 -11.46
CA ASN A 480 -32.83 -31.10 -10.05
C ASN A 480 -31.69 -31.20 -9.00
N ILE A 481 -30.62 -30.42 -9.12
CA ILE A 481 -29.52 -30.40 -8.12
C ILE A 481 -29.88 -29.46 -6.96
N THR A 482 -29.92 -30.00 -5.74
CA THR A 482 -30.18 -29.23 -4.50
C THR A 482 -29.26 -29.70 -3.36
N PRO A 483 -28.70 -28.78 -2.54
CA PRO A 483 -28.76 -27.32 -2.67
C PRO A 483 -27.97 -26.83 -3.92
N PRO A 484 -28.18 -25.58 -4.39
CA PRO A 484 -27.49 -25.07 -5.57
C PRO A 484 -25.97 -25.08 -5.38
N MET A 485 -25.25 -25.22 -6.48
CA MET A 485 -23.80 -25.09 -6.55
C MET A 485 -23.41 -23.61 -6.68
N LEU A 486 -22.42 -23.18 -5.91
CA LEU A 486 -21.96 -21.80 -5.84
C LEU A 486 -20.49 -21.69 -6.26
N VAL A 487 -20.23 -20.79 -7.20
CA VAL A 487 -18.88 -20.34 -7.59
C VAL A 487 -18.62 -19.00 -6.93
N LEU A 488 -17.57 -18.94 -6.12
CA LEU A 488 -17.13 -17.71 -5.45
C LEU A 488 -16.01 -17.05 -6.28
N ILE A 489 -16.08 -15.73 -6.47
CA ILE A 489 -15.07 -14.97 -7.22
C ILE A 489 -14.67 -13.76 -6.39
N ASP A 490 -13.39 -13.63 -6.03
CA ASP A 490 -12.89 -12.49 -5.27
C ASP A 490 -12.14 -11.51 -6.19
N GLY A 491 -12.57 -10.25 -6.21
CA GLY A 491 -11.86 -9.15 -6.87
C GLY A 491 -12.12 -9.02 -8.36
N LEU A 492 -13.37 -9.10 -8.82
CA LEU A 492 -13.73 -9.01 -10.25
C LEU A 492 -13.27 -7.68 -10.91
N ASP A 493 -13.12 -6.60 -10.12
CA ASP A 493 -12.53 -5.35 -10.62
C ASP A 493 -11.04 -5.47 -11.01
N GLU A 494 -10.32 -6.45 -10.46
CA GLU A 494 -8.91 -6.70 -10.79
C GLU A 494 -8.72 -7.45 -12.12
N ASP A 495 -9.76 -8.14 -12.57
CA ASP A 495 -9.77 -8.88 -13.83
C ASP A 495 -9.83 -7.95 -15.05
N LEU A 496 -10.47 -6.77 -14.94
CA LEU A 496 -10.61 -5.83 -16.05
C LEU A 496 -9.35 -5.02 -16.39
N VAL A 497 -8.29 -5.14 -15.58
CA VAL A 497 -7.05 -4.36 -15.76
C VAL A 497 -6.10 -5.10 -16.72
N GLY A 498 -6.20 -4.78 -18.01
CA GLY A 498 -5.24 -5.22 -19.03
C GLY A 498 -5.66 -6.39 -19.91
N THR A 499 -6.81 -7.03 -19.65
CA THR A 499 -7.41 -8.04 -20.52
C THR A 499 -8.57 -7.43 -21.31
N GLY A 500 -8.64 -7.69 -22.61
CA GLY A 500 -9.74 -7.22 -23.46
C GLY A 500 -11.07 -7.97 -23.21
N GLN A 501 -11.72 -8.42 -24.28
CA GLN A 501 -13.00 -9.16 -24.20
C GLN A 501 -12.88 -10.54 -23.52
N ASP A 502 -11.67 -11.12 -23.44
CA ASP A 502 -11.39 -12.45 -22.88
C ASP A 502 -11.25 -12.49 -21.35
N SER A 503 -11.99 -11.65 -20.63
CA SER A 503 -11.94 -11.52 -19.16
C SER A 503 -12.99 -12.41 -18.47
N ILE A 504 -12.79 -12.75 -17.21
CA ILE A 504 -13.81 -13.46 -16.39
C ILE A 504 -15.08 -12.61 -16.31
N THR A 505 -14.94 -11.29 -16.23
CA THR A 505 -16.08 -10.36 -16.27
C THR A 505 -16.84 -10.46 -17.59
N GLY A 506 -16.11 -10.55 -18.72
CA GLY A 506 -16.67 -10.74 -20.05
C GLY A 506 -17.43 -12.05 -20.19
N ILE A 507 -16.85 -13.18 -19.75
CA ILE A 507 -17.55 -14.47 -19.84
C ILE A 507 -18.77 -14.55 -18.93
N LEU A 508 -18.76 -13.88 -17.77
CA LEU A 508 -19.95 -13.77 -16.91
C LEU A 508 -21.06 -12.94 -17.57
N ALA A 509 -20.71 -11.86 -18.27
CA ALA A 509 -21.68 -11.09 -19.04
C ALA A 509 -22.28 -11.92 -20.17
N TYR A 510 -21.44 -12.68 -20.89
CA TYR A 510 -21.90 -13.65 -21.87
C TYR A 510 -22.81 -14.72 -21.23
N ALA A 511 -22.44 -15.24 -20.06
CA ALA A 511 -23.20 -16.25 -19.33
C ALA A 511 -24.63 -15.78 -19.02
N LEU A 512 -24.83 -14.48 -18.74
CA LEU A 512 -26.13 -13.86 -18.49
C LEU A 512 -26.95 -13.55 -19.76
N SER A 513 -26.37 -13.66 -20.96
CA SER A 513 -27.12 -13.45 -22.21
C SER A 513 -28.13 -14.57 -22.55
N GLY A 514 -28.07 -15.68 -21.82
CA GLY A 514 -28.95 -16.84 -22.00
C GLY A 514 -29.24 -17.55 -20.67
N PRO A 515 -30.17 -18.53 -20.65
CA PRO A 515 -30.54 -19.24 -19.43
C PRO A 515 -29.38 -20.08 -18.92
N LEU A 516 -28.98 -19.87 -17.67
CA LEU A 516 -28.07 -20.75 -16.94
C LEU A 516 -28.83 -21.86 -16.22
N PRO A 517 -28.19 -23.00 -15.92
CA PRO A 517 -28.80 -24.01 -15.09
C PRO A 517 -29.22 -23.44 -13.73
N PRO A 518 -30.47 -23.68 -13.26
CA PRO A 518 -31.00 -23.04 -12.05
C PRO A 518 -30.25 -23.44 -10.78
N TRP A 519 -29.54 -24.56 -10.82
CA TRP A 519 -28.69 -25.04 -9.74
C TRP A 519 -27.30 -24.41 -9.71
N LEU A 520 -26.91 -23.57 -10.67
CA LEU A 520 -25.59 -22.92 -10.68
C LEU A 520 -25.72 -21.42 -10.37
N ARG A 521 -24.98 -20.97 -9.36
CA ARG A 521 -24.95 -19.59 -8.90
C ARG A 521 -23.50 -19.06 -8.86
N PHE A 522 -23.35 -17.77 -9.11
CA PHE A 522 -22.07 -17.06 -9.05
C PHE A 522 -22.18 -15.90 -8.05
N LEU A 523 -21.24 -15.82 -7.12
CA LEU A 523 -21.11 -14.69 -6.20
C LEU A 523 -19.73 -14.09 -6.35
N ALA A 524 -19.66 -12.87 -6.88
CA ALA A 524 -18.41 -12.17 -7.12
C ALA A 524 -18.27 -10.94 -6.21
N THR A 525 -17.06 -10.62 -5.78
CA THR A 525 -16.78 -9.35 -5.08
C THR A 525 -16.21 -8.33 -6.06
N THR A 526 -16.51 -7.06 -5.80
CA THR A 526 -15.94 -5.96 -6.58
C THR A 526 -15.84 -4.69 -5.74
N ARG A 527 -14.89 -3.81 -6.07
CA ARG A 527 -14.92 -2.40 -5.63
C ARG A 527 -16.11 -1.68 -6.30
N PRO A 528 -16.45 -0.44 -5.93
CA PRO A 528 -17.44 0.36 -6.68
C PRO A 528 -16.90 0.77 -8.07
N HIS A 529 -16.51 -0.23 -8.87
CA HIS A 529 -15.84 -0.08 -10.13
C HIS A 529 -16.87 0.02 -11.26
N ARG A 530 -16.90 1.17 -11.94
CA ARG A 530 -17.95 1.48 -12.91
C ARG A 530 -18.05 0.45 -14.05
N ARG A 531 -16.91 0.08 -14.64
CA ARG A 531 -16.90 -0.89 -15.76
C ARG A 531 -17.53 -2.24 -15.41
N VAL A 532 -17.29 -2.77 -14.20
CA VAL A 532 -17.92 -4.04 -13.77
C VAL A 532 -19.45 -3.89 -13.73
N ARG A 533 -19.95 -2.75 -13.25
CA ARG A 533 -21.39 -2.46 -13.19
C ARG A 533 -22.03 -2.30 -14.56
N ASP A 534 -21.35 -1.58 -15.44
CA ASP A 534 -21.82 -1.34 -16.81
C ASP A 534 -21.81 -2.65 -17.63
N THR A 535 -20.86 -3.55 -17.38
CA THR A 535 -20.77 -4.87 -18.03
C THR A 535 -21.74 -5.91 -17.45
N LEU A 536 -22.06 -5.84 -16.15
CA LEU A 536 -22.96 -6.77 -15.46
C LEU A 536 -24.18 -6.05 -14.85
N PRO A 537 -24.99 -5.33 -15.66
CA PRO A 537 -26.07 -4.49 -15.15
C PRO A 537 -27.23 -5.31 -14.56
N GLN A 538 -27.34 -6.58 -14.93
CA GLN A 538 -28.41 -7.44 -14.43
C GLN A 538 -28.11 -7.95 -13.02
N ALA A 539 -26.84 -8.21 -12.68
CA ALA A 539 -26.45 -8.90 -11.45
C ALA A 539 -27.04 -8.30 -10.16
N ARG A 540 -27.47 -9.17 -9.25
CA ARG A 540 -27.99 -8.76 -7.93
C ARG A 540 -26.88 -8.07 -7.14
N LEU A 541 -27.14 -6.88 -6.60
CA LEU A 541 -26.15 -6.14 -5.82
C LEU A 541 -26.37 -6.28 -4.31
N PHE A 542 -25.30 -6.67 -3.60
CA PHE A 542 -25.14 -6.49 -2.16
C PHE A 542 -24.07 -5.42 -1.90
N ASP A 543 -24.48 -4.21 -1.51
CA ASP A 543 -23.55 -3.12 -1.23
C ASP A 543 -23.20 -3.07 0.27
N LEU A 544 -21.95 -3.43 0.57
CA LEU A 544 -21.42 -3.42 1.93
C LEU A 544 -21.34 -2.01 2.51
N ASP A 545 -21.29 -0.96 1.69
CA ASP A 545 -21.12 0.43 2.17
C ASP A 545 -22.46 1.14 2.35
N ALA A 546 -23.57 0.54 1.93
CA ALA A 546 -24.90 1.16 1.98
C ALA A 546 -25.40 1.44 3.42
N HIS A 547 -24.81 0.80 4.43
CA HIS A 547 -25.28 0.88 5.83
C HIS A 547 -24.12 1.18 6.79
N PRO A 548 -23.62 2.42 6.79
CA PRO A 548 -22.42 2.80 7.53
C PRO A 548 -22.56 2.65 9.05
N ALA A 549 -23.79 2.78 9.60
CA ALA A 549 -24.04 2.57 11.02
C ALA A 549 -23.87 1.10 11.43
N GLU A 550 -24.42 0.17 10.64
CA GLU A 550 -24.25 -1.28 10.85
C GLU A 550 -22.79 -1.69 10.69
N ASN A 551 -22.11 -1.18 9.65
CA ASN A 551 -20.67 -1.42 9.47
C ASN A 551 -19.84 -0.98 10.66
N ARG A 552 -20.17 0.18 11.25
CA ARG A 552 -19.48 0.67 12.44
C ARG A 552 -19.72 -0.24 13.63
N ALA A 553 -20.96 -0.70 13.84
CA ALA A 553 -21.29 -1.63 14.92
C ALA A 553 -20.58 -2.99 14.75
N ASP A 554 -20.54 -3.51 13.52
CA ASP A 554 -19.82 -4.74 13.19
C ASP A 554 -18.32 -4.60 13.48
N VAL A 555 -17.72 -3.47 13.12
CA VAL A 555 -16.30 -3.17 13.42
C VAL A 555 -16.09 -3.02 14.92
N GLU A 556 -16.96 -2.30 15.63
CA GLU A 556 -16.89 -2.16 17.08
C GLU A 556 -16.93 -3.52 17.77
N GLN A 557 -17.85 -4.40 17.36
CA GLN A 557 -17.92 -5.77 17.86
C GLN A 557 -16.63 -6.56 17.52
N TYR A 558 -16.09 -6.39 16.31
CA TYR A 558 -14.85 -7.03 15.90
C TYR A 558 -13.66 -6.65 16.81
N VAL A 559 -13.57 -5.37 17.16
CA VAL A 559 -12.50 -4.82 18.01
C VAL A 559 -12.74 -5.23 19.46
N LEU A 560 -13.97 -5.12 19.96
CA LEU A 560 -14.36 -5.50 21.32
C LEU A 560 -13.98 -6.95 21.61
N MET A 561 -14.28 -7.87 20.69
CA MET A 561 -13.93 -9.29 20.83
C MET A 561 -12.42 -9.58 20.87
N ARG A 562 -11.56 -8.61 20.49
CA ARG A 562 -10.10 -8.78 20.43
C ARG A 562 -9.36 -8.00 21.51
N LEU A 563 -9.87 -6.84 21.92
CA LEU A 563 -9.25 -5.98 22.93
C LEU A 563 -9.92 -6.11 24.30
N ASP A 564 -11.15 -6.62 24.38
CA ASP A 564 -11.97 -6.66 25.59
C ASP A 564 -12.11 -5.28 26.28
N ASP A 565 -12.09 -4.21 25.48
CA ASP A 565 -12.21 -2.81 25.93
C ASP A 565 -13.25 -2.08 25.06
N ALA A 566 -14.39 -1.76 25.66
CA ALA A 566 -15.49 -1.08 24.98
C ALA A 566 -15.17 0.37 24.59
N GLY A 567 -14.37 1.08 25.39
CA GLY A 567 -14.00 2.46 25.10
C GLY A 567 -13.05 2.54 23.91
N GLU A 568 -12.07 1.64 23.85
CA GLU A 568 -11.18 1.52 22.70
C GLU A 568 -11.91 0.98 21.46
N ALA A 569 -12.85 0.04 21.61
CA ALA A 569 -13.67 -0.45 20.51
C ALA A 569 -14.49 0.66 19.85
N GLU A 570 -15.22 1.47 20.63
CA GLU A 570 -15.99 2.60 20.11
C GLU A 570 -15.07 3.61 19.41
N ARG A 571 -13.92 3.94 20.04
CA ARG A 571 -12.94 4.89 19.50
C ARG A 571 -12.37 4.42 18.17
N ILE A 572 -11.97 3.16 18.06
CA ILE A 572 -11.39 2.56 16.85
C ILE A 572 -12.46 2.41 15.75
N ALA A 573 -13.68 2.01 16.09
CA ALA A 573 -14.79 1.93 15.14
C ALA A 573 -15.14 3.31 14.56
N LYS A 574 -15.14 4.35 15.40
CA LYS A 574 -15.33 5.73 14.97
C LYS A 574 -14.16 6.22 14.09
N PHE A 575 -12.92 5.97 14.49
CA PHE A 575 -11.73 6.40 13.74
C PHE A 575 -11.61 5.69 12.39
N SER A 576 -11.87 4.39 12.35
CA SER A 576 -11.84 3.59 11.12
C SER A 576 -13.01 3.87 10.18
N GLY A 577 -14.01 4.65 10.61
CA GLY A 577 -15.21 4.93 9.81
C GLY A 577 -16.03 3.68 9.45
N GLY A 578 -15.89 2.58 10.20
CA GLY A 578 -16.47 1.28 9.85
C GLY A 578 -15.67 0.47 8.82
N ASN A 579 -14.41 0.82 8.56
CA ASN A 579 -13.51 0.06 7.68
C ASN A 579 -12.77 -1.04 8.45
N PHE A 580 -13.03 -2.29 8.11
CA PHE A 580 -12.46 -3.45 8.79
C PHE A 580 -10.94 -3.56 8.69
N LEU A 581 -10.32 -3.23 7.55
CA LEU A 581 -8.86 -3.29 7.41
C LEU A 581 -8.17 -2.31 8.36
N LEU A 582 -8.69 -1.09 8.44
CA LEU A 582 -8.22 -0.07 9.37
C LEU A 582 -8.32 -0.55 10.82
N ALA A 583 -9.51 -1.02 11.20
CA ALA A 583 -9.74 -1.53 12.55
C ALA A 583 -8.85 -2.73 12.88
N ALA A 584 -8.67 -3.67 11.94
CA ALA A 584 -7.83 -4.85 12.10
C ALA A 584 -6.35 -4.48 12.31
N LEU A 585 -5.82 -3.55 11.51
CA LEU A 585 -4.43 -3.10 11.65
C LEU A 585 -4.20 -2.39 12.99
N ILE A 586 -5.08 -1.48 13.37
CA ILE A 586 -4.98 -0.76 14.66
C ILE A 586 -5.08 -1.74 15.82
N THR A 587 -6.07 -2.63 15.78
CA THR A 587 -6.30 -3.66 16.81
C THR A 587 -5.09 -4.57 16.95
N SER A 588 -4.52 -5.06 15.84
CA SER A 588 -3.31 -5.91 15.85
C SER A 588 -2.15 -5.19 16.55
N GLN A 589 -1.91 -3.92 16.23
CA GLN A 589 -0.81 -3.17 16.82
C GLN A 589 -0.99 -2.87 18.31
N LEU A 590 -2.23 -2.63 18.75
CA LEU A 590 -2.55 -2.51 20.17
C LEU A 590 -2.34 -3.83 20.92
N THR A 591 -2.82 -4.96 20.35
CA THR A 591 -2.58 -6.29 20.95
C THR A 591 -1.10 -6.67 21.01
N GLU A 592 -0.30 -6.20 20.07
CA GLU A 592 1.14 -6.45 20.00
C GLU A 592 1.97 -5.46 20.86
N GLY A 593 1.33 -4.51 21.54
CA GLY A 593 2.00 -3.49 22.35
C GLY A 593 2.88 -2.52 21.55
N LYS A 594 2.66 -2.43 20.22
CA LYS A 594 3.47 -1.62 19.30
C LYS A 594 2.97 -0.19 19.13
N LEU A 595 1.81 0.12 19.69
CA LEU A 595 1.12 1.40 19.50
C LEU A 595 0.62 1.90 20.85
N ASP A 596 0.93 3.15 21.19
CA ASP A 596 0.34 3.81 22.37
C ASP A 596 -1.15 4.04 22.06
N PRO A 597 -2.09 3.60 22.93
CA PRO A 597 -3.52 3.85 22.78
C PRO A 597 -3.86 5.32 22.45
N ARG A 598 -3.02 6.27 22.89
CA ARG A 598 -3.18 7.71 22.69
C ARG A 598 -2.67 8.24 21.35
N SER A 599 -1.92 7.46 20.57
CA SER A 599 -1.40 7.87 19.26
C SER A 599 -1.63 6.79 18.21
N ILE A 600 -2.70 6.92 17.42
CA ILE A 600 -2.90 6.10 16.24
C ILE A 600 -1.88 6.54 15.18
N VAL A 601 -0.84 5.72 14.97
CA VAL A 601 0.19 5.96 13.95
C VAL A 601 -0.24 5.33 12.63
N MET A 602 -0.19 6.11 11.54
CA MET A 602 -0.68 5.74 10.21
C MET A 602 0.25 4.79 9.41
N SER A 603 1.45 4.49 9.90
CA SER A 603 2.51 3.82 9.13
C SER A 603 2.18 2.42 8.55
N PRO A 604 1.29 1.57 9.14
CA PRO A 604 0.91 0.30 8.52
C PRO A 604 0.01 0.49 7.30
N LEU A 605 -0.80 1.55 7.30
CA LEU A 605 -1.71 1.88 6.22
C LEU A 605 -0.96 2.42 5.02
N ASP A 606 0.09 3.20 5.28
CA ASP A 606 0.94 3.72 4.21
C ASP A 606 1.57 2.59 3.39
N ARG A 607 2.06 1.54 4.06
CA ARG A 607 2.57 0.34 3.39
C ARG A 607 1.50 -0.42 2.63
N PHE A 608 0.29 -0.52 3.18
CA PHE A 608 -0.82 -1.16 2.49
C PHE A 608 -1.20 -0.41 1.20
N PHE A 609 -1.42 0.90 1.29
CA PHE A 609 -1.82 1.72 0.14
C PHE A 609 -0.72 1.81 -0.91
N ASP A 610 0.54 1.98 -0.51
CA ASP A 610 1.67 1.95 -1.43
C ASP A 610 1.77 0.60 -2.18
N GLY A 611 1.58 -0.52 -1.46
CA GLY A 611 1.51 -1.85 -2.05
C GLY A 611 0.33 -2.04 -3.00
N ASP A 612 -0.89 -1.63 -2.62
CA ASP A 612 -2.10 -1.76 -3.45
C ASP A 612 -2.01 -0.92 -4.74
N ILE A 613 -1.47 0.31 -4.64
CA ILE A 613 -1.26 1.17 -5.82
C ILE A 613 -0.19 0.55 -6.73
N LYS A 614 0.97 0.13 -6.20
CA LYS A 614 2.04 -0.51 -6.99
C LYS A 614 1.56 -1.79 -7.68
N ARG A 615 0.68 -2.56 -7.03
CA ARG A 615 0.09 -3.77 -7.62
C ARG A 615 -0.81 -3.42 -8.81
N ARG A 616 -1.70 -2.44 -8.66
CA ARG A 616 -2.72 -2.11 -9.67
C ARG A 616 -2.20 -1.29 -10.84
N MET A 617 -1.24 -0.41 -10.56
CA MET A 617 -0.71 0.53 -11.55
C MET A 617 0.70 0.16 -12.05
N GLY A 618 1.26 -0.94 -11.54
CA GLY A 618 2.64 -1.36 -11.78
C GLY A 618 3.67 -0.62 -10.92
N THR A 619 4.90 -1.15 -10.89
CA THR A 619 6.01 -0.61 -10.07
C THR A 619 6.54 0.75 -10.55
N ARG A 620 6.16 1.18 -11.76
CA ARG A 620 6.49 2.48 -12.35
C ARG A 620 5.21 3.24 -12.68
N ILE A 621 4.58 3.82 -11.67
CA ILE A 621 3.51 4.80 -11.86
C ILE A 621 4.16 6.01 -12.57
N PRO A 622 3.87 6.29 -13.87
CA PRO A 622 4.60 7.32 -14.59
C PRO A 622 4.23 8.69 -14.05
N ASP A 623 5.07 9.30 -13.23
CA ASP A 623 4.70 10.48 -12.45
C ASP A 623 4.42 11.71 -13.32
N THR A 624 3.17 11.86 -13.78
CA THR A 624 2.78 12.93 -14.69
C THR A 624 2.27 14.15 -13.91
N PRO A 625 2.52 15.38 -14.40
CA PRO A 625 1.98 16.60 -13.79
C PRO A 625 0.44 16.57 -13.63
N ALA A 626 -0.26 15.94 -14.56
CA ALA A 626 -1.71 15.80 -14.53
C ALA A 626 -2.20 14.93 -13.37
N ARG A 627 -1.55 13.77 -13.17
CA ARG A 627 -1.88 12.86 -12.07
C ARG A 627 -1.60 13.49 -10.72
N ARG A 628 -0.44 14.12 -10.55
CA ARG A 628 -0.11 14.84 -9.31
C ARG A 628 -1.15 15.91 -9.00
N ARG A 629 -1.53 16.73 -9.99
CA ARG A 629 -2.59 17.74 -9.81
C ARG A 629 -3.91 17.11 -9.40
N PHE A 630 -4.35 16.09 -10.11
CA PHE A 630 -5.62 15.41 -9.83
C PHE A 630 -5.71 14.88 -8.39
N LEU A 631 -4.70 14.12 -7.95
CA LEU A 631 -4.65 13.59 -6.58
C LEU A 631 -4.55 14.70 -5.54
N SER A 632 -3.74 15.73 -5.81
CA SER A 632 -3.56 16.85 -4.88
C SER A 632 -4.87 17.60 -4.66
N VAL A 633 -5.61 17.87 -5.73
CA VAL A 633 -6.90 18.55 -5.67
C VAL A 633 -7.89 17.77 -4.79
N LEU A 634 -8.00 16.45 -4.99
CA LEU A 634 -8.90 15.61 -4.20
C LEU A 634 -8.46 15.44 -2.73
N ALA A 635 -7.14 15.41 -2.49
CA ALA A 635 -6.59 15.31 -1.15
C ALA A 635 -6.71 16.62 -0.35
N THR A 636 -6.65 17.77 -1.04
CA THR A 636 -6.68 19.12 -0.44
C THR A 636 -8.10 19.69 -0.31
N ALA A 637 -9.05 19.23 -1.12
CA ALA A 637 -10.43 19.70 -1.08
C ALA A 637 -11.10 19.46 0.29
N TYR A 638 -11.77 20.49 0.82
CA TYR A 638 -12.46 20.43 2.12
C TYR A 638 -13.74 19.58 2.08
N ALA A 639 -14.26 19.32 0.89
CA ALA A 639 -15.50 18.60 0.62
C ALA A 639 -15.48 18.02 -0.82
N PRO A 640 -16.42 17.13 -1.19
CA PRO A 640 -16.50 16.56 -2.53
C PRO A 640 -16.70 17.62 -3.63
N LEU A 641 -15.85 17.57 -4.66
CA LEU A 641 -15.87 18.49 -5.79
C LEU A 641 -16.69 17.92 -6.95
N THR A 642 -17.33 18.78 -7.75
CA THR A 642 -17.99 18.33 -8.99
C THR A 642 -16.97 17.93 -10.06
N ARG A 643 -17.35 17.06 -11.00
CA ARG A 643 -16.46 16.75 -12.15
C ARG A 643 -16.04 17.99 -12.92
N GLN A 644 -16.93 18.97 -13.09
CA GLN A 644 -16.63 20.23 -13.75
C GLN A 644 -15.56 21.04 -13.00
N GLN A 645 -15.64 21.10 -11.66
CA GLN A 645 -14.62 21.78 -10.85
C GLN A 645 -13.27 21.08 -10.99
N ILE A 646 -13.24 19.75 -10.85
CA ILE A 646 -12.00 18.97 -10.98
C ILE A 646 -11.41 19.16 -12.38
N MET A 647 -12.23 19.06 -13.43
CA MET A 647 -11.80 19.28 -14.80
C MET A 647 -11.27 20.71 -15.00
N GLY A 648 -11.96 21.73 -14.50
CA GLY A 648 -11.49 23.11 -14.63
C GLY A 648 -10.15 23.38 -13.95
N ILE A 649 -9.88 22.71 -12.83
CA ILE A 649 -8.60 22.82 -12.10
C ILE A 649 -7.50 21.99 -12.78
N VAL A 650 -7.83 20.77 -13.24
CA VAL A 650 -6.85 19.82 -13.80
C VAL A 650 -6.57 20.07 -15.28
N ALA A 651 -7.54 20.50 -16.08
CA ALA A 651 -7.47 20.60 -17.55
C ALA A 651 -6.31 21.46 -18.08
N GLN A 652 -5.77 22.38 -17.26
CA GLN A 652 -4.56 23.12 -17.59
C GLN A 652 -3.31 22.21 -17.74
N SER A 653 -3.40 20.91 -17.46
CA SER A 653 -2.33 19.93 -17.68
C SER A 653 -2.43 19.16 -19.01
N GLY A 654 -3.48 19.37 -19.81
CA GLY A 654 -3.67 18.70 -21.11
C GLY A 654 -4.02 17.21 -21.05
N ALA A 655 -4.44 16.69 -19.89
CA ALA A 655 -4.78 15.28 -19.71
C ALA A 655 -6.28 15.02 -19.84
N ASP A 656 -6.63 13.83 -20.32
CA ASP A 656 -8.02 13.38 -20.39
C ASP A 656 -8.53 13.00 -18.99
N MET A 657 -9.56 13.71 -18.55
CA MET A 657 -10.20 13.49 -17.26
C MET A 657 -10.78 12.07 -17.13
N SER A 658 -11.29 11.49 -18.22
CA SER A 658 -11.86 10.14 -18.20
C SER A 658 -10.78 9.10 -17.88
N VAL A 659 -9.57 9.28 -18.41
CA VAL A 659 -8.42 8.41 -18.13
C VAL A 659 -8.02 8.50 -16.66
N LEU A 660 -7.99 9.70 -16.08
CA LEU A 660 -7.65 9.88 -14.66
C LEU A 660 -8.73 9.31 -13.72
N LEU A 661 -10.01 9.49 -14.07
CA LEU A 661 -11.11 8.90 -13.31
C LEU A 661 -11.07 7.37 -13.37
N ASP A 662 -10.89 6.80 -14.57
CA ASP A 662 -10.79 5.35 -14.74
C ASP A 662 -9.55 4.77 -14.03
N GLU A 663 -8.41 5.48 -14.08
CA GLU A 663 -7.17 5.07 -13.40
C GLU A 663 -7.37 4.98 -11.87
N TRP A 664 -8.11 5.94 -11.29
CA TRP A 664 -8.26 6.06 -9.84
C TRP A 664 -9.61 5.59 -9.31
N ASP A 665 -10.52 5.08 -10.16
CA ASP A 665 -11.93 4.74 -9.84
C ASP A 665 -12.05 3.92 -8.55
N SER A 666 -11.12 2.98 -8.35
CA SER A 666 -11.03 2.10 -7.19
C SER A 666 -10.77 2.80 -5.84
N TYR A 667 -10.39 4.08 -5.87
CA TYR A 667 -10.10 4.93 -4.72
C TYR A 667 -11.00 6.17 -4.66
N LEU A 668 -12.00 6.25 -5.54
CA LEU A 668 -12.93 7.36 -5.64
C LEU A 668 -14.33 6.92 -5.24
N VAL A 669 -15.11 7.86 -4.72
CA VAL A 669 -16.54 7.68 -4.49
C VAL A 669 -17.27 8.78 -5.25
N SER A 670 -18.22 8.35 -6.08
CA SER A 670 -19.17 9.25 -6.74
C SER A 670 -20.39 9.44 -5.84
N MET A 671 -20.71 10.69 -5.54
CA MET A 671 -21.84 11.07 -4.69
C MET A 671 -22.96 11.68 -5.53
N SER A 672 -24.13 11.88 -4.91
CA SER A 672 -25.26 12.57 -5.54
C SER A 672 -24.83 13.95 -6.07
N GLY A 673 -25.26 14.29 -7.30
CA GLY A 673 -24.95 15.57 -7.93
C GLY A 673 -23.57 15.63 -8.61
N ASP A 674 -23.06 14.50 -9.13
CA ASP A 674 -21.82 14.42 -9.90
C ASP A 674 -20.56 14.87 -9.14
N ARG A 675 -20.58 14.66 -7.82
CA ARG A 675 -19.47 14.99 -6.92
C ARG A 675 -18.56 13.79 -6.70
N ILE A 676 -17.26 14.06 -6.62
CA ILE A 676 -16.22 13.05 -6.45
C ILE A 676 -15.39 13.39 -5.22
N ALA A 677 -15.08 12.37 -4.43
CA ALA A 677 -14.15 12.42 -3.32
C ALA A 677 -13.28 11.17 -3.27
N LEU A 678 -12.22 11.23 -2.47
CA LEU A 678 -11.48 10.03 -2.07
C LEU A 678 -12.36 9.15 -1.19
N PHE A 679 -12.22 7.84 -1.33
CA PHE A 679 -13.09 6.87 -0.64
C PHE A 679 -12.99 6.88 0.88
N HIS A 680 -11.86 7.32 1.45
CA HIS A 680 -11.65 7.34 2.91
C HIS A 680 -10.62 8.37 3.36
N GLN A 681 -10.80 8.91 4.58
CA GLN A 681 -9.88 9.90 5.18
C GLN A 681 -8.46 9.34 5.36
N ALA A 682 -8.32 8.09 5.81
CA ALA A 682 -7.01 7.44 5.93
C ALA A 682 -6.20 7.39 4.61
N PHE A 683 -6.88 7.27 3.46
CA PHE A 683 -6.23 7.31 2.16
C PHE A 683 -5.79 8.73 1.79
N ARG A 684 -6.63 9.73 2.10
CA ARG A 684 -6.26 11.14 1.99
C ARG A 684 -5.02 11.47 2.82
N ASP A 685 -4.97 10.99 4.06
CA ASP A 685 -3.84 11.20 4.96
C ASP A 685 -2.58 10.52 4.42
N PHE A 686 -2.68 9.26 3.96
CA PHE A 686 -1.59 8.57 3.26
C PHE A 686 -1.05 9.37 2.08
N LEU A 687 -1.93 9.93 1.24
CA LEU A 687 -1.48 10.75 0.11
C LEU A 687 -0.68 11.97 0.59
N ARG A 688 -1.12 12.63 1.67
CA ARG A 688 -0.48 13.83 2.23
C ARG A 688 0.84 13.55 2.95
N THR A 689 0.93 12.48 3.73
CA THR A 689 2.09 12.21 4.61
C THR A 689 3.01 11.11 4.10
N GLY A 690 2.47 10.11 3.41
CA GLY A 690 3.17 8.89 3.01
C GLY A 690 3.58 8.84 1.54
N SER A 691 2.95 9.64 0.65
CA SER A 691 3.18 9.58 -0.79
C SER A 691 3.95 10.80 -1.32
N LYS A 692 4.88 10.59 -2.27
CA LYS A 692 5.49 11.67 -3.07
C LYS A 692 4.62 12.08 -4.28
N LEU A 693 3.34 11.70 -4.27
CA LEU A 693 2.43 11.83 -5.41
C LEU A 693 1.69 13.17 -5.42
N LEU A 694 1.78 13.97 -4.36
CA LEU A 694 1.12 15.26 -4.25
C LEU A 694 2.04 16.43 -4.59
N LEU A 695 1.43 17.52 -5.06
CA LEU A 695 2.03 18.83 -5.11
C LEU A 695 2.13 19.43 -3.70
N PRO A 696 2.99 20.44 -3.48
CA PRO A 696 2.94 21.22 -2.26
C PRO A 696 1.53 21.72 -1.95
N GLU A 697 1.13 21.66 -0.68
CA GLU A 697 -0.25 22.03 -0.29
C GLU A 697 -0.58 23.47 -0.67
N ALA A 698 0.36 24.40 -0.47
CA ALA A 698 0.20 25.81 -0.84
C ALA A 698 -0.09 26.00 -2.34
N ASP A 699 0.61 25.26 -3.21
CA ASP A 699 0.40 25.28 -4.65
C ASP A 699 -0.99 24.74 -5.01
N THR A 700 -1.42 23.68 -4.33
CA THR A 700 -2.73 23.05 -4.57
C THR A 700 -3.88 23.94 -4.12
N HIS A 701 -3.75 24.57 -2.95
CA HIS A 701 -4.66 25.59 -2.46
C HIS A 701 -4.75 26.78 -3.44
N THR A 702 -3.61 27.18 -4.03
CA THR A 702 -3.57 28.22 -5.07
C THR A 702 -4.35 27.80 -6.32
N LEU A 703 -4.21 26.54 -6.75
CA LEU A 703 -4.95 26.00 -7.91
C LEU A 703 -6.46 25.97 -7.67
N ILE A 704 -6.91 25.43 -6.53
CA ILE A 704 -8.34 25.32 -6.21
C ILE A 704 -8.95 26.70 -6.01
N GLY A 705 -8.37 27.51 -5.10
CA GLY A 705 -8.86 28.85 -4.81
C GLY A 705 -8.80 29.75 -6.05
N GLY A 706 -7.74 29.63 -6.84
CA GLY A 706 -7.57 30.35 -8.10
C GLY A 706 -8.68 30.04 -9.11
N TYR A 707 -8.93 28.76 -9.38
CA TYR A 707 -10.00 28.37 -10.30
C TYR A 707 -11.38 28.84 -9.84
N LEU A 708 -11.72 28.65 -8.56
CA LEU A 708 -13.03 29.05 -8.04
C LEU A 708 -13.23 30.57 -8.16
N CYS A 709 -12.20 31.32 -7.80
CA CYS A 709 -12.19 32.78 -7.89
C CYS A 709 -12.32 33.22 -9.36
N ASP A 710 -11.47 32.73 -10.25
CA ASP A 710 -11.46 33.10 -11.67
C ASP A 710 -12.76 32.68 -12.39
N HIS A 711 -13.39 31.59 -11.97
CA HIS A 711 -14.63 31.09 -12.57
C HIS A 711 -15.86 31.90 -12.15
N TRP A 712 -15.94 32.33 -10.89
CA TRP A 712 -17.15 32.95 -10.32
C TRP A 712 -17.05 34.46 -10.09
N MET A 713 -15.88 35.08 -10.22
CA MET A 713 -15.68 36.52 -9.98
C MET A 713 -16.74 37.39 -10.69
N GLY A 714 -17.40 38.26 -9.91
CA GLY A 714 -18.43 39.18 -10.37
C GLY A 714 -19.79 38.55 -10.70
N ARG A 715 -19.97 37.25 -10.48
CA ARG A 715 -21.18 36.50 -10.86
C ARG A 715 -21.49 35.33 -9.91
N TRP A 716 -21.16 35.48 -8.62
CA TRP A 716 -21.37 34.42 -7.63
C TRP A 716 -22.85 34.08 -7.43
N ASP A 717 -23.74 35.02 -7.73
CA ASP A 717 -25.19 34.91 -7.73
C ASP A 717 -25.75 34.13 -8.93
N GLU A 718 -24.98 33.95 -10.00
CA GLU A 718 -25.36 33.17 -11.21
C GLU A 718 -25.24 31.64 -11.02
N GLY A 719 -25.45 31.15 -9.80
CA GLY A 719 -25.50 29.72 -9.50
C GLY A 719 -24.19 29.10 -8.99
N ALA A 720 -23.32 29.89 -8.35
CA ALA A 720 -22.17 29.33 -7.64
C ALA A 720 -22.61 28.28 -6.61
N ASP A 721 -21.91 27.15 -6.56
CA ASP A 721 -22.27 26.05 -5.67
C ASP A 721 -21.80 26.31 -4.22
N ASP A 722 -22.34 25.50 -3.29
CA ASP A 722 -22.04 25.63 -1.86
C ASP A 722 -20.54 25.46 -1.56
N TYR A 723 -19.83 24.59 -2.30
CA TYR A 723 -18.39 24.43 -2.15
C TYR A 723 -17.63 25.72 -2.46
N ALA A 724 -17.91 26.32 -3.63
CA ALA A 724 -17.23 27.53 -4.08
C ALA A 724 -17.42 28.67 -3.08
N VAL A 725 -18.66 28.91 -2.66
CA VAL A 725 -19.01 29.98 -1.72
C VAL A 725 -18.34 29.76 -0.36
N ARG A 726 -18.30 28.53 0.15
CA ARG A 726 -17.71 28.24 1.47
C ARG A 726 -16.19 28.27 1.50
N TYR A 727 -15.54 27.74 0.48
CA TYR A 727 -14.12 27.36 0.60
C TYR A 727 -13.17 28.20 -0.26
N ALA A 728 -13.67 29.06 -1.16
CA ALA A 728 -12.79 29.90 -1.99
C ALA A 728 -11.83 30.76 -1.15
N ALA A 729 -12.35 31.49 -0.14
CA ALA A 729 -11.53 32.30 0.76
C ALA A 729 -10.55 31.42 1.56
N MET A 730 -11.03 30.32 2.13
CA MET A 730 -10.18 29.38 2.90
C MET A 730 -9.01 28.83 2.09
N HIS A 731 -9.24 28.43 0.82
CA HIS A 731 -8.15 27.97 -0.03
C HIS A 731 -7.13 29.07 -0.30
N LEU A 732 -7.56 30.30 -0.58
CA LEU A 732 -6.64 31.42 -0.82
C LEU A 732 -5.83 31.80 0.45
N ILE A 733 -6.45 31.69 1.62
CA ILE A 733 -5.80 31.94 2.92
C ILE A 733 -4.70 30.90 3.20
N GLU A 734 -5.00 29.61 3.02
CA GLU A 734 -3.99 28.55 3.22
C GLU A 734 -2.89 28.59 2.16
N ALA A 735 -3.23 28.95 0.92
CA ALA A 735 -2.23 29.24 -0.11
C ALA A 735 -1.25 30.35 0.32
N LEU A 736 -1.77 31.42 0.92
CA LEU A 736 -0.96 32.55 1.38
C LEU A 736 -0.05 32.17 2.56
N ARG A 737 -0.59 31.43 3.53
CA ARG A 737 0.17 30.93 4.70
C ARG A 737 1.33 30.03 4.31
N GLY A 738 1.13 29.17 3.30
CA GLY A 738 2.15 28.23 2.85
C GLY A 738 3.20 28.80 1.89
N SER A 739 3.04 30.03 1.37
CA SER A 739 3.83 30.58 0.26
C SER A 739 4.79 31.71 0.65
N HIS A 740 5.32 31.74 1.89
CA HIS A 740 6.18 32.83 2.38
C HIS A 740 7.29 33.23 1.39
N GLY A 741 7.16 34.38 0.73
CA GLY A 741 8.13 34.93 -0.22
C GLY A 741 8.13 34.31 -1.62
N GLN A 742 7.15 33.48 -1.98
CA GLN A 742 7.04 32.87 -3.32
C GLN A 742 5.99 33.57 -4.21
N PRO A 743 6.15 33.55 -5.56
CA PRO A 743 5.21 34.17 -6.49
C PRO A 743 3.75 33.70 -6.35
N GLN A 744 3.53 32.44 -5.94
CA GLN A 744 2.19 31.89 -5.71
C GLN A 744 1.45 32.62 -4.58
N GLY A 745 2.17 33.05 -3.53
CA GLY A 745 1.61 33.82 -2.43
C GLY A 745 1.07 35.18 -2.87
N ALA A 746 1.76 35.84 -3.81
CA ALA A 746 1.28 37.10 -4.39
C ALA A 746 -0.02 36.91 -5.18
N ALA A 747 -0.14 35.82 -5.96
CA ALA A 747 -1.36 35.52 -6.69
C ALA A 747 -2.55 35.18 -5.77
N ALA A 748 -2.31 34.46 -4.68
CA ALA A 748 -3.31 34.18 -3.65
C ALA A 748 -3.76 35.46 -2.93
N LEU A 749 -2.81 36.34 -2.60
CA LEU A 749 -3.09 37.63 -1.98
C LEU A 749 -3.98 38.51 -2.86
N THR A 750 -3.65 38.62 -4.16
CA THR A 750 -4.45 39.38 -5.13
C THR A 750 -5.87 38.86 -5.18
N ARG A 751 -6.05 37.54 -5.37
CA ARG A 751 -7.38 36.93 -5.48
C ARG A 751 -8.17 37.03 -4.18
N LEU A 752 -7.53 36.91 -3.02
CA LEU A 752 -8.19 37.07 -1.74
C LEU A 752 -8.74 38.49 -1.60
N GLY A 753 -7.93 39.50 -1.94
CA GLY A 753 -8.34 40.91 -1.92
C GLY A 753 -9.50 41.23 -2.87
N LEU A 754 -9.49 40.64 -4.08
CA LEU A 754 -10.61 40.74 -5.02
C LEU A 754 -11.87 40.07 -4.47
N LEU A 755 -11.74 38.86 -3.94
CA LEU A 755 -12.86 38.07 -3.41
C LEU A 755 -13.56 38.77 -2.25
N VAL A 756 -12.82 39.29 -1.26
CA VAL A 756 -13.42 40.00 -0.13
C VAL A 756 -13.92 41.41 -0.49
N GLY A 757 -13.65 41.89 -1.71
CA GLY A 757 -14.19 43.12 -2.27
C GLY A 757 -15.31 42.92 -3.28
N ASP A 758 -15.67 41.67 -3.59
CA ASP A 758 -16.72 41.29 -4.55
C ASP A 758 -18.09 41.27 -3.86
N GLU A 759 -18.96 42.21 -4.23
CA GLU A 759 -20.28 42.37 -3.62
C GLU A 759 -21.17 41.14 -3.84
N THR A 760 -21.08 40.49 -5.01
CA THR A 760 -21.87 39.29 -5.31
C THR A 760 -21.43 38.11 -4.45
N TYR A 761 -20.11 37.93 -4.24
CA TYR A 761 -19.60 36.90 -3.33
C TYR A 761 -20.06 37.13 -1.90
N LEU A 762 -19.85 38.35 -1.37
CA LEU A 762 -20.17 38.69 0.00
C LEU A 762 -21.68 38.53 0.28
N GLN A 763 -22.52 38.97 -0.66
CA GLN A 763 -23.97 38.85 -0.55
C GLN A 763 -24.39 37.37 -0.50
N VAL A 764 -23.91 36.54 -1.44
CA VAL A 764 -24.24 35.11 -1.48
C VAL A 764 -23.70 34.37 -0.25
N ARG A 765 -22.49 34.72 0.22
CA ARG A 765 -21.88 34.14 1.44
C ARG A 765 -22.73 34.47 2.67
N LEU A 766 -23.15 35.73 2.82
CA LEU A 766 -24.03 36.17 3.91
C LEU A 766 -25.38 35.47 3.88
N ASP A 767 -26.03 35.43 2.72
CA ASP A 767 -27.37 34.87 2.57
C ASP A 767 -27.42 33.37 2.87
N ARG A 768 -26.37 32.62 2.49
CA ARG A 768 -26.33 31.16 2.65
C ARG A 768 -25.74 30.68 3.97
N HIS A 769 -24.82 31.43 4.58
CA HIS A 769 -24.04 30.96 5.73
C HIS A 769 -24.03 31.90 6.93
N GLY A 770 -24.65 33.07 6.79
CA GLY A 770 -24.68 34.08 7.85
C GLY A 770 -23.36 34.86 7.97
N PRO A 771 -23.35 35.88 8.86
CA PRO A 771 -22.21 36.78 9.02
C PRO A 771 -21.03 36.14 9.75
N GLU A 772 -21.24 35.21 10.70
CA GLU A 772 -20.16 34.70 11.55
C GLU A 772 -19.07 33.92 10.78
N PRO A 773 -19.39 33.00 9.84
CA PRO A 773 -18.35 32.34 9.05
C PRO A 773 -17.59 33.29 8.13
N LEU A 774 -18.27 34.26 7.54
CA LEU A 774 -17.65 35.27 6.68
C LEU A 774 -16.70 36.18 7.48
N ILE A 775 -17.12 36.61 8.68
CA ILE A 775 -16.25 37.35 9.60
C ILE A 775 -15.01 36.51 9.96
N THR A 776 -15.19 35.21 10.20
CA THR A 776 -14.09 34.29 10.50
C THR A 776 -13.11 34.19 9.33
N ASP A 777 -13.62 34.03 8.10
CA ASP A 777 -12.80 33.99 6.89
C ASP A 777 -11.97 35.27 6.75
N VAL A 778 -12.60 36.43 6.97
CA VAL A 778 -11.96 37.75 6.87
C VAL A 778 -10.90 37.93 7.95
N CYS A 779 -11.20 37.65 9.22
CA CYS A 779 -10.23 37.76 10.31
C CYS A 779 -9.02 36.83 10.09
N THR A 780 -9.27 35.61 9.65
CA THR A 780 -8.23 34.63 9.33
C THR A 780 -7.41 35.08 8.11
N GLY A 781 -8.06 35.71 7.14
CA GLY A 781 -7.41 36.34 5.99
C GLY A 781 -6.47 37.48 6.41
N ILE A 782 -6.92 38.39 7.27
CA ILE A 782 -6.07 39.47 7.80
C ILE A 782 -4.84 38.91 8.53
N ASP A 783 -5.01 37.87 9.37
CA ASP A 783 -3.89 37.19 10.03
C ASP A 783 -2.94 36.52 9.01
N ALA A 784 -3.46 35.94 7.93
CA ALA A 784 -2.64 35.39 6.85
C ALA A 784 -1.88 36.47 6.06
N VAL A 785 -2.49 37.62 5.79
CA VAL A 785 -1.81 38.78 5.17
C VAL A 785 -0.71 39.32 6.07
N ALA A 786 -1.00 39.54 7.35
CA ALA A 786 0.00 39.98 8.34
C ALA A 786 1.15 38.96 8.50
N SER A 787 0.85 37.68 8.33
CA SER A 787 1.84 36.60 8.32
C SER A 787 2.74 36.62 7.09
N TYR A 788 2.19 36.99 5.93
CA TYR A 788 2.93 37.12 4.67
C TYR A 788 3.75 38.42 4.60
N SER A 789 3.37 39.44 5.37
CA SER A 789 4.02 40.74 5.44
C SER A 789 5.53 40.64 5.66
N SER A 790 6.27 41.50 4.96
CA SER A 790 7.74 41.62 5.14
C SER A 790 8.12 42.40 6.40
N ILE A 791 7.14 42.92 7.13
CA ILE A 791 7.30 43.87 8.23
C ILE A 791 7.40 43.12 9.56
N LYS A 792 8.51 43.34 10.26
CA LYS A 792 8.79 42.64 11.52
C LYS A 792 7.77 42.99 12.60
N GLY A 793 7.14 41.96 13.18
CA GLY A 793 6.17 42.10 14.28
C GLY A 793 4.74 42.45 13.85
N MET A 794 4.46 42.48 12.54
CA MET A 794 3.13 42.81 11.99
C MET A 794 2.04 41.88 12.51
N ARG A 795 2.30 40.57 12.56
CA ARG A 795 1.35 39.55 13.04
C ARG A 795 0.91 39.76 14.49
N ASP A 796 1.86 39.95 15.40
CA ASP A 796 1.56 40.11 16.82
C ASP A 796 0.75 41.38 17.08
N ARG A 797 1.09 42.47 16.39
CA ARG A 797 0.38 43.76 16.50
C ARG A 797 -0.99 43.74 15.86
N GLN A 798 -1.12 43.11 14.70
CA GLN A 798 -2.42 42.90 14.08
C GLN A 798 -3.38 42.18 15.04
N ARG A 799 -2.92 41.17 15.79
CA ARG A 799 -3.76 40.47 16.77
C ARG A 799 -4.17 41.34 17.96
N GLU A 800 -3.34 42.29 18.37
CA GLU A 800 -3.67 43.25 19.43
C GLU A 800 -4.67 44.31 18.97
N LEU A 801 -4.57 44.73 17.70
CA LEU A 801 -5.33 45.86 17.15
C LEU A 801 -6.63 45.44 16.47
N LEU A 802 -6.73 44.21 15.96
CA LEU A 802 -7.90 43.74 15.24
C LEU A 802 -9.11 43.68 16.19
N ALA A 803 -10.01 44.65 16.02
CA ALA A 803 -11.25 44.69 16.76
C ALA A 803 -12.30 43.82 16.03
N PRO A 804 -12.96 42.86 16.71
CA PRO A 804 -14.01 42.07 16.06
C PRO A 804 -15.09 43.01 15.50
N PRO A 805 -15.71 42.66 14.35
CA PRO A 805 -16.77 43.48 13.78
C PRO A 805 -17.93 43.57 14.78
N LYS A 806 -18.52 44.76 14.88
CA LYS A 806 -19.71 44.97 15.73
C LYS A 806 -20.83 44.03 15.24
N SER A 807 -21.71 43.62 16.15
CA SER A 807 -22.86 42.71 15.89
C SER A 807 -23.86 43.16 14.82
N GLU A 808 -23.63 44.32 14.18
CA GLU A 808 -24.48 44.98 13.19
C GLU A 808 -23.93 44.93 11.76
N VAL A 809 -22.75 44.33 11.52
CA VAL A 809 -22.21 44.15 10.15
C VAL A 809 -23.03 43.08 9.42
N LYS A 810 -24.13 43.51 8.79
CA LYS A 810 -25.12 42.64 8.14
C LYS A 810 -25.20 42.83 6.61
N THR A 811 -24.40 43.73 6.04
CA THR A 811 -24.38 44.00 4.60
C THR A 811 -22.97 43.88 4.03
N PRO A 812 -22.83 43.51 2.75
CA PRO A 812 -21.53 43.50 2.07
C PRO A 812 -20.79 44.84 2.21
N GLU A 813 -21.47 45.96 2.02
CA GLU A 813 -20.87 47.29 2.13
C GLU A 813 -20.32 47.57 3.53
N ALA A 814 -21.09 47.25 4.58
CA ALA A 814 -20.64 47.45 5.96
C ALA A 814 -19.40 46.61 6.28
N LEU A 815 -19.30 45.40 5.71
CA LEU A 815 -18.15 44.52 5.90
C LEU A 815 -16.92 45.05 5.17
N VAL A 816 -17.04 45.45 3.90
CA VAL A 816 -15.97 46.07 3.11
C VAL A 816 -15.42 47.30 3.82
N ASN A 817 -16.31 48.14 4.36
CA ASN A 817 -15.94 49.33 5.13
C ASN A 817 -15.16 48.97 6.39
N TRP A 818 -15.67 48.02 7.20
CA TRP A 818 -15.00 47.58 8.41
C TRP A 818 -13.61 46.99 8.12
N ILE A 819 -13.45 46.17 7.08
CA ILE A 819 -12.15 45.61 6.67
C ILE A 819 -11.19 46.74 6.30
N GLY A 820 -11.64 47.70 5.48
CA GLY A 820 -10.85 48.87 5.10
C GLY A 820 -10.34 49.64 6.32
N ASP A 821 -11.21 49.90 7.30
CA ASP A 821 -10.84 50.58 8.54
C ASP A 821 -9.81 49.80 9.36
N GLN A 822 -9.96 48.48 9.49
CA GLN A 822 -9.00 47.65 10.23
C GLN A 822 -7.62 47.65 9.56
N LEU A 823 -7.55 47.55 8.23
CA LEU A 823 -6.28 47.61 7.51
C LEU A 823 -5.57 48.95 7.74
N VAL A 824 -6.31 50.07 7.74
CA VAL A 824 -5.74 51.39 8.03
C VAL A 824 -5.13 51.43 9.43
N VAL A 825 -5.86 50.97 10.45
CA VAL A 825 -5.37 50.95 11.85
C VAL A 825 -4.09 50.12 11.98
N ILE A 826 -4.06 48.92 11.40
CA ILE A 826 -2.92 48.01 11.50
C ILE A 826 -1.68 48.59 10.80
N TYR A 827 -1.83 49.10 9.58
CA TYR A 827 -0.71 49.67 8.82
C TYR A 827 -0.24 51.03 9.39
N ALA A 828 -1.13 51.81 9.99
CA ALA A 828 -0.78 53.05 10.69
C ALA A 828 0.06 52.77 11.94
N ASP A 829 -0.33 51.83 12.81
CA ASP A 829 0.49 51.43 13.97
C ASP A 829 1.86 50.88 13.54
N ALA A 830 1.90 50.07 12.48
CA ALA A 830 3.16 49.56 11.93
C ALA A 830 4.10 50.68 11.48
N TYR A 831 3.57 51.73 10.84
CA TYR A 831 4.34 52.93 10.49
C TYR A 831 4.93 53.60 11.74
N GLU A 832 4.08 53.91 12.73
CA GLU A 832 4.49 54.66 13.92
C GLU A 832 5.56 53.93 14.72
N ARG A 833 5.45 52.60 14.85
CA ARG A 833 6.45 51.78 15.54
C ARG A 833 7.77 51.70 14.80
N LEU A 834 7.75 51.57 13.47
CA LEU A 834 8.99 51.63 12.69
C LEU A 834 9.67 52.99 12.83
N ARG A 835 8.87 54.07 12.88
CA ARG A 835 9.37 55.43 13.08
C ARG A 835 9.96 55.64 14.48
N ALA A 836 9.30 55.16 15.53
CA ALA A 836 9.71 55.31 16.92
C ALA A 836 10.82 54.33 17.36
N GLY A 837 10.79 53.10 16.86
CA GLY A 837 11.70 52.02 17.25
C GLY A 837 13.03 51.99 16.50
N MET A 838 13.20 52.80 15.46
CA MET A 838 14.45 52.88 14.69
C MET A 838 14.99 54.32 14.64
N PRO A 839 16.31 54.51 14.78
CA PRO A 839 16.90 55.84 14.61
C PRO A 839 16.74 56.33 13.16
N PRO A 840 16.65 57.65 12.93
CA PRO A 840 16.66 58.23 11.59
C PRO A 840 17.85 57.75 10.75
N GLY A 841 17.59 57.25 9.55
CA GLY A 841 18.63 56.80 8.62
C GLY A 841 18.14 55.81 7.56
N ASN A 842 19.04 55.40 6.66
CA ASN A 842 18.74 54.56 5.49
C ASN A 842 18.10 53.21 5.82
N ALA A 843 18.41 52.63 6.98
CA ALA A 843 17.79 51.37 7.42
C ALA A 843 16.29 51.54 7.72
N ARG A 844 15.92 52.62 8.42
CA ARG A 844 14.52 52.97 8.72
C ARG A 844 13.76 53.31 7.44
N THR A 845 14.33 54.16 6.58
CA THR A 845 13.70 54.54 5.31
C THR A 845 13.43 53.33 4.42
N ARG A 846 14.34 52.33 4.38
CA ARG A 846 14.10 51.08 3.65
C ARG A 846 12.88 50.31 4.18
N GLN A 847 12.75 50.17 5.51
CA GLN A 847 11.61 49.49 6.11
C GLN A 847 10.28 50.23 5.89
N LEU A 848 10.29 51.57 6.00
CA LEU A 848 9.11 52.39 5.70
C LEU A 848 8.72 52.33 4.21
N ASN A 849 9.69 52.28 3.30
CA ASN A 849 9.41 52.06 1.88
C ASN A 849 8.84 50.66 1.61
N SER A 850 9.30 49.62 2.32
CA SER A 850 8.70 48.28 2.24
C SER A 850 7.24 48.28 2.71
N LEU A 851 6.95 48.96 3.82
CA LEU A 851 5.58 49.16 4.32
C LEU A 851 4.69 49.85 3.27
N VAL A 852 5.14 50.97 2.69
CA VAL A 852 4.39 51.69 1.65
C VAL A 852 4.19 50.82 0.42
N GLY A 853 5.21 50.08 -0.01
CA GLY A 853 5.10 49.15 -1.13
C GLY A 853 4.06 48.06 -0.90
N GLU A 854 3.96 47.53 0.32
CA GLU A 854 2.95 46.55 0.71
C GLU A 854 1.54 47.13 0.69
N ILE A 855 1.35 48.34 1.23
CA ILE A 855 0.06 49.07 1.19
C ILE A 855 -0.37 49.30 -0.26
N GLN A 856 0.54 49.76 -1.12
CA GLN A 856 0.26 50.02 -2.53
C GLN A 856 -0.10 48.75 -3.29
N MET A 857 0.61 47.65 -3.01
CA MET A 857 0.31 46.34 -3.59
C MET A 857 -1.10 45.88 -3.18
N LEU A 858 -1.47 45.98 -1.90
CA LEU A 858 -2.82 45.62 -1.45
C LEU A 858 -3.87 46.53 -2.09
N ALA A 859 -3.63 47.84 -2.13
CA ALA A 859 -4.54 48.81 -2.73
C ALA A 859 -4.79 48.53 -4.22
N ALA A 860 -3.75 48.18 -4.98
CA ALA A 860 -3.86 47.86 -6.40
C ALA A 860 -4.74 46.63 -6.66
N ASN A 861 -4.69 45.65 -5.76
CA ASN A 861 -5.37 44.37 -5.92
C ASN A 861 -6.77 44.31 -5.26
N ALA A 862 -7.10 45.25 -4.37
CA ALA A 862 -8.36 45.26 -3.63
C ALA A 862 -8.99 46.66 -3.61
N ARG A 863 -9.43 47.16 -4.78
CA ARG A 863 -9.93 48.53 -4.95
C ARG A 863 -11.05 48.90 -3.97
N SER A 864 -12.06 48.03 -3.79
CA SER A 864 -13.19 48.29 -2.89
C SER A 864 -12.73 48.51 -1.44
N LEU A 865 -11.81 47.66 -0.96
CA LEU A 865 -11.21 47.81 0.37
C LEU A 865 -10.36 49.07 0.50
N ALA A 866 -9.58 49.38 -0.53
CA ALA A 866 -8.72 50.56 -0.55
C ALA A 866 -9.55 51.85 -0.47
N ILE A 867 -10.63 51.95 -1.24
CA ILE A 867 -11.55 53.09 -1.21
C ILE A 867 -12.26 53.18 0.14
N ALA A 868 -12.64 52.06 0.74
CA ALA A 868 -13.18 52.03 2.11
C ALA A 868 -12.19 52.63 3.12
N GLY A 869 -10.90 52.24 3.07
CA GLY A 869 -9.87 52.76 3.95
C GLY A 869 -9.64 54.28 3.84
N LEU A 870 -9.99 54.91 2.72
CA LEU A 870 -9.93 56.37 2.57
C LEU A 870 -10.98 57.12 3.42
N ARG A 871 -11.99 56.42 3.96
CA ARG A 871 -13.04 57.01 4.81
C ARG A 871 -12.53 57.38 6.21
N GLY A 872 -11.49 56.71 6.71
CA GLY A 872 -10.95 56.88 8.07
C GLY A 872 -10.04 58.10 8.31
N GLY A 873 -9.99 59.07 7.40
CA GLY A 873 -8.93 60.09 7.36
C GLY A 873 -9.17 61.35 8.22
N SER A 874 -8.52 61.43 9.39
CA SER A 874 -7.89 62.67 9.93
C SER A 874 -7.11 62.41 11.25
N GLY A 875 -6.49 61.24 11.38
CA GLY A 875 -5.72 60.86 12.56
C GLY A 875 -4.23 61.22 12.50
N ASP A 876 -3.44 60.42 13.24
CA ASP A 876 -1.99 60.45 13.40
C ASP A 876 -1.16 60.31 12.10
N ASP A 877 0.17 60.47 12.20
CA ASP A 877 1.07 60.47 11.04
C ASP A 877 0.99 59.12 10.28
N GLY A 878 0.79 58.01 10.98
CA GLY A 878 0.57 56.68 10.41
C GLY A 878 -0.63 56.61 9.47
N ALA A 879 -1.81 57.03 9.92
CA ALA A 879 -3.03 56.99 9.10
C ALA A 879 -2.88 57.86 7.83
N ARG A 880 -2.20 59.01 7.94
CA ARG A 880 -1.90 59.90 6.81
C ARG A 880 -1.00 59.21 5.79
N ILE A 881 0.02 58.49 6.22
CA ILE A 881 0.91 57.73 5.32
C ILE A 881 0.16 56.61 4.59
N VAL A 882 -0.71 55.86 5.29
CA VAL A 882 -1.53 54.81 4.65
C VAL A 882 -2.43 55.42 3.58
N MET A 883 -3.12 56.53 3.90
CA MET A 883 -4.00 57.24 2.97
C MET A 883 -3.25 57.77 1.74
N LEU A 884 -2.12 58.44 1.93
CA LEU A 884 -1.28 58.91 0.83
C LEU A 884 -0.75 57.77 -0.04
N SER A 885 -0.49 56.61 0.56
CA SER A 885 -0.06 55.41 -0.16
C SER A 885 -1.18 54.83 -1.03
N ILE A 886 -2.42 54.81 -0.53
CA ILE A 886 -3.60 54.40 -1.31
C ILE A 886 -3.88 55.38 -2.47
N LEU A 887 -3.80 56.70 -2.23
CA LEU A 887 -4.07 57.73 -3.24
C LEU A 887 -3.03 57.76 -4.39
N GLN A 888 -1.83 57.23 -4.16
CA GLN A 888 -0.85 57.01 -5.23
C GLN A 888 -1.27 55.90 -6.21
N VAL A 889 -2.18 55.01 -5.81
CA VAL A 889 -2.68 53.90 -6.64
C VAL A 889 -4.08 54.21 -7.18
N HIS A 890 -4.96 54.71 -6.32
CA HIS A 890 -6.34 55.09 -6.65
C HIS A 890 -6.53 56.59 -6.35
N PRO A 891 -6.11 57.48 -7.26
CA PRO A 891 -6.24 58.92 -7.05
C PRO A 891 -7.72 59.32 -7.01
N ASP A 892 -8.09 60.11 -6.00
CA ASP A 892 -9.46 60.59 -5.78
C ASP A 892 -9.46 62.09 -5.39
N PRO A 893 -10.00 62.97 -6.26
CA PRO A 893 -10.07 64.41 -6.01
C PRO A 893 -10.79 64.81 -4.72
N ARG A 894 -11.65 63.95 -4.15
CA ARG A 894 -12.33 64.23 -2.87
C ARG A 894 -11.34 64.40 -1.71
N HIS A 895 -10.13 63.89 -1.85
CA HIS A 895 -9.06 63.99 -0.85
C HIS A 895 -7.99 65.04 -1.21
N PHE A 896 -8.29 65.93 -2.17
CA PHE A 896 -7.40 66.99 -2.62
C PHE A 896 -6.83 67.83 -1.46
N THR A 897 -7.68 68.28 -0.54
CA THR A 897 -7.27 69.08 0.62
C THR A 897 -6.30 68.33 1.52
N THR A 898 -6.55 67.04 1.78
CA THR A 898 -5.65 66.20 2.59
C THR A 898 -4.26 66.08 1.96
N VAL A 899 -4.19 65.94 0.62
CA VAL A 899 -2.92 65.85 -0.10
C VAL A 899 -2.18 67.20 -0.06
N THR A 900 -2.87 68.31 -0.30
CA THR A 900 -2.25 69.64 -0.25
C THR A 900 -1.77 70.02 1.15
N ASP A 901 -2.55 69.67 2.18
CA ASP A 901 -2.16 69.88 3.58
C ASP A 901 -0.93 69.03 3.93
N ALA A 902 -0.83 67.80 3.44
CA ALA A 902 0.35 66.95 3.64
C ALA A 902 1.61 67.42 2.92
N ILE A 903 1.48 68.27 1.88
CA ILE A 903 2.63 68.92 1.24
C ILE A 903 3.06 70.16 2.03
N ALA A 904 2.11 71.02 2.36
CA ALA A 904 2.37 72.33 2.98
C ALA A 904 2.65 72.25 4.50
N GLN A 905 2.08 71.27 5.20
CA GLN A 905 2.18 71.10 6.65
C GLN A 905 2.64 69.67 7.00
N SER A 906 3.64 69.16 6.29
CA SER A 906 4.16 67.81 6.53
C SER A 906 4.77 67.67 7.93
N HIS A 907 4.49 66.56 8.62
CA HIS A 907 5.09 66.23 9.92
C HIS A 907 6.44 65.52 9.77
N SER A 908 6.78 65.07 8.55
CA SER A 908 8.09 64.52 8.22
C SER A 908 8.44 64.65 6.73
N ALA A 909 9.74 64.64 6.42
CA ALA A 909 10.24 64.56 5.04
C ALA A 909 9.72 63.33 4.28
N PHE A 910 9.47 62.22 4.99
CA PHE A 910 8.95 60.99 4.41
C PHE A 910 7.47 61.15 3.99
N GLU A 911 6.66 61.80 4.83
CA GLU A 911 5.27 62.14 4.51
C GLU A 911 5.19 63.08 3.32
N GLN A 912 5.96 64.17 3.34
CA GLN A 912 5.96 65.14 2.25
C GLN A 912 6.33 64.49 0.90
N PHE A 913 7.29 63.56 0.91
CA PHE A 913 7.67 62.80 -0.28
C PHE A 913 6.50 62.01 -0.87
N HIS A 914 5.73 61.30 -0.04
CA HIS A 914 4.56 60.55 -0.51
C HIS A 914 3.37 61.45 -0.86
N ALA A 915 3.21 62.59 -0.21
CA ALA A 915 2.21 63.60 -0.56
C ALA A 915 2.45 64.19 -1.96
N LEU A 916 3.71 64.53 -2.28
CA LEU A 916 4.11 64.99 -3.62
C LEU A 916 3.82 63.92 -4.69
N ARG A 917 4.10 62.64 -4.40
CA ARG A 917 3.77 61.54 -5.34
C ARG A 917 2.26 61.40 -5.54
N ALA A 918 1.47 61.46 -4.46
CA ALA A 918 0.01 61.38 -4.52
C ALA A 918 -0.59 62.57 -5.30
N ALA A 919 -0.03 63.78 -5.14
CA ALA A 919 -0.44 64.94 -5.93
C ALA A 919 -0.19 64.71 -7.42
N GLY A 920 0.99 64.18 -7.79
CA GLY A 920 1.33 63.85 -9.18
C GLY A 920 0.37 62.87 -9.83
N THR A 921 0.01 61.79 -9.13
CA THR A 921 -0.97 60.81 -9.64
C THR A 921 -2.39 61.38 -9.70
N MET A 922 -2.70 62.40 -8.90
CA MET A 922 -3.99 63.08 -8.89
C MET A 922 -4.11 64.17 -9.97
N LEU A 923 -2.99 64.77 -10.43
CA LEU A 923 -2.99 65.87 -11.41
C LEU A 923 -3.93 65.65 -12.61
N PRO A 924 -3.97 64.48 -13.28
CA PRO A 924 -4.83 64.28 -14.45
C PRO A 924 -6.33 64.45 -14.16
N LEU A 925 -6.75 64.30 -12.91
CA LEU A 925 -8.14 64.34 -12.48
C LEU A 925 -8.59 65.74 -12.00
N LEU A 926 -7.65 66.67 -11.82
CA LEU A 926 -7.90 67.98 -11.20
C LEU A 926 -8.22 69.07 -12.23
N GLY A 927 -9.11 69.99 -11.83
CA GLY A 927 -9.43 71.20 -12.60
C GLY A 927 -8.33 72.28 -12.52
N GLU A 928 -8.45 73.33 -13.34
CA GLU A 928 -7.43 74.41 -13.42
C GLU A 928 -7.17 75.09 -12.06
N ARG A 929 -8.21 75.30 -11.25
CA ARG A 929 -8.09 75.93 -9.93
C ARG A 929 -7.29 75.08 -8.95
N GLU A 930 -7.57 73.78 -8.90
CA GLU A 930 -6.88 72.83 -8.02
C GLU A 930 -5.41 72.66 -8.43
N ARG A 931 -5.15 72.62 -9.75
CA ARG A 931 -3.79 72.62 -10.29
C ARG A 931 -3.01 73.90 -9.93
N ALA A 932 -3.67 75.07 -9.98
CA ALA A 932 -3.05 76.33 -9.57
C ALA A 932 -2.67 76.33 -8.07
N VAL A 933 -3.52 75.76 -7.21
CA VAL A 933 -3.23 75.62 -5.78
C VAL A 933 -2.04 74.70 -5.53
N ILE A 934 -1.97 73.54 -6.20
CA ILE A 934 -0.77 72.66 -6.10
C ILE A 934 0.47 73.40 -6.61
N ALA A 935 0.37 74.13 -7.73
CA ALA A 935 1.48 74.89 -8.27
C ALA A 935 1.98 75.95 -7.29
N GLU A 936 1.09 76.64 -6.58
CA GLU A 936 1.45 77.61 -5.55
C GLU A 936 2.17 76.95 -4.37
N ILE A 937 1.60 75.88 -3.82
CA ILE A 937 2.17 75.15 -2.67
C ILE A 937 3.54 74.57 -3.03
N VAL A 938 3.66 73.87 -4.15
CA VAL A 938 4.92 73.26 -4.61
C VAL A 938 5.96 74.35 -4.93
N SER A 939 5.55 75.50 -5.46
CA SER A 939 6.44 76.65 -5.68
C SER A 939 6.93 77.28 -4.37
N ALA A 940 6.10 77.32 -3.34
CA ALA A 940 6.47 77.81 -2.02
C ALA A 940 7.55 76.90 -1.39
N GLU A 941 7.33 75.58 -1.44
CA GLU A 941 8.33 74.58 -1.01
C GLU A 941 9.65 74.72 -1.78
N ALA A 942 9.60 74.92 -3.10
CA ALA A 942 10.79 75.13 -3.92
C ALA A 942 11.58 76.41 -3.57
N ARG A 943 10.91 77.44 -3.04
CA ARG A 943 11.53 78.71 -2.61
C ARG A 943 12.22 78.59 -1.26
N ASP A 944 11.65 77.81 -0.33
CA ASP A 944 12.19 77.60 1.01
C ASP A 944 13.50 76.78 1.02
N VAL A 945 13.73 75.96 0.00
CA VAL A 945 14.94 75.15 -0.19
C VAL A 945 16.21 75.99 -0.39
N ARG A 946 16.11 77.26 -0.84
CA ARG A 946 17.28 78.15 -0.93
C ARG A 946 17.81 78.62 0.44
N GLY A 947 17.04 78.43 1.52
CA GLY A 947 17.39 78.82 2.89
C GLY A 947 17.93 77.70 3.79
N MET A 948 17.73 76.43 3.45
CA MET A 948 18.21 75.29 4.26
C MET A 948 19.50 74.71 3.66
N GLY A 949 20.64 75.04 4.27
CA GLY A 949 21.95 74.49 3.90
C GLY A 949 22.13 73.00 4.22
N VAL A 950 21.45 72.10 3.49
CA VAL A 950 21.71 70.64 3.54
C VAL A 950 21.71 70.02 2.14
N PRO A 951 22.85 69.51 1.63
CA PRO A 951 22.97 68.95 0.27
C PRO A 951 22.54 67.48 0.13
N HIS A 952 21.53 66.99 0.88
CA HIS A 952 21.30 65.53 1.01
C HIS A 952 19.90 64.96 0.70
N ASP A 953 18.89 65.75 0.29
CA ASP A 953 17.58 65.18 -0.11
C ASP A 953 17.22 65.42 -1.58
N THR A 954 17.95 64.75 -2.47
CA THR A 954 17.79 64.83 -3.93
C THR A 954 16.48 64.19 -4.44
N SER A 955 15.77 63.43 -3.62
CA SER A 955 14.56 62.69 -4.05
C SER A 955 13.31 63.55 -4.03
N ARG A 956 13.10 64.35 -2.97
CA ARG A 956 11.97 65.31 -2.92
C ARG A 956 12.11 66.42 -3.96
N MET A 957 13.32 66.95 -4.13
CA MET A 957 13.58 67.99 -5.14
C MET A 957 13.27 67.54 -6.56
N ARG A 958 13.58 66.28 -6.91
CA ARG A 958 13.22 65.72 -8.21
C ARG A 958 11.71 65.67 -8.42
N LEU A 959 10.94 65.28 -7.40
CA LEU A 959 9.47 65.28 -7.47
C LEU A 959 8.88 66.68 -7.60
N ILE A 960 9.38 67.65 -6.83
CA ILE A 960 8.97 69.06 -6.92
C ILE A 960 9.19 69.58 -8.34
N VAL A 961 10.39 69.40 -8.89
CA VAL A 961 10.71 69.83 -10.28
C VAL A 961 9.84 69.11 -11.30
N GLN A 962 9.58 67.82 -11.12
CA GLN A 962 8.69 67.05 -12.00
C GLN A 962 7.27 67.62 -11.98
N LEU A 963 6.68 67.85 -10.79
CA LEU A 963 5.34 68.41 -10.65
C LEU A 963 5.25 69.81 -11.26
N MET A 964 6.27 70.65 -11.06
CA MET A 964 6.30 72.00 -11.66
C MET A 964 6.36 71.96 -13.20
N ARG A 965 7.07 70.98 -13.79
CA ARG A 965 7.06 70.75 -15.25
C ARG A 965 5.68 70.32 -15.76
N GLU A 966 5.01 69.44 -15.03
CA GLU A 966 3.67 68.96 -15.40
C GLU A 966 2.58 70.04 -15.23
N LEU A 967 2.72 70.91 -14.23
CA LEU A 967 1.80 72.03 -13.95
C LEU A 967 2.04 73.26 -14.85
N ASN A 968 3.27 73.46 -15.32
CA ASN A 968 3.64 74.56 -16.22
C ASN A 968 4.65 74.09 -17.28
N PRO A 969 4.19 73.47 -18.37
CA PRO A 969 5.05 72.88 -19.40
C PRO A 969 5.92 73.90 -20.14
N SER A 970 5.53 75.17 -20.13
CA SER A 970 6.19 76.29 -20.80
C SER A 970 7.31 76.95 -19.99
N ALA A 971 7.54 76.56 -18.74
CA ALA A 971 8.58 77.10 -17.89
C ALA A 971 9.87 76.24 -17.94
N VAL A 972 11.03 76.89 -17.97
CA VAL A 972 12.36 76.24 -17.98
C VAL A 972 12.78 75.94 -16.54
N TRP A 973 12.98 74.66 -16.21
CA TRP A 973 13.35 74.19 -14.87
C TRP A 973 14.66 73.39 -14.89
N TYR A 974 15.66 73.85 -14.14
CA TYR A 974 17.00 73.24 -14.02
C TYR A 974 17.04 72.15 -12.93
N GLU A 975 17.77 71.06 -13.17
CA GLU A 975 17.94 70.00 -12.16
C GLU A 975 19.00 70.37 -11.10
N PRO A 976 18.93 69.85 -9.86
CA PRO A 976 19.85 70.24 -8.78
C PRO A 976 21.33 69.95 -9.03
N ASN A 977 21.67 69.15 -10.05
CA ASN A 977 23.03 68.79 -10.45
C ASN A 977 23.38 69.25 -11.88
N ASP A 978 22.59 70.13 -12.50
CA ASP A 978 23.03 70.81 -13.71
C ASP A 978 24.06 71.88 -13.31
N PRO A 979 25.33 71.81 -13.77
CA PRO A 979 26.32 72.85 -13.48
C PRO A 979 26.11 74.11 -14.34
N LYS A 980 25.08 74.14 -15.18
CA LYS A 980 24.60 75.30 -15.94
C LYS A 980 23.32 75.86 -15.35
#